data_AF-A0A937Q7I8-F1
#
_entry.id   AF-A0A937Q7I8-F1
#
_cell.length_a   1.000
_cell.length_b   1.000
_cell.length_c   1.000
_cell.angle_alpha   90.00
_cell.angle_beta   90.00
_cell.angle_gamma   90.00
#
_symmetry.space_group_name_H-M   'P 1'
#
loop_
_entity.id
_entity.type
_entity.pdbx_description
1 polymer ?
#
loop_
_entity_poly.entity_id
_entity_poly.type
_entity_poly.pdbx_seq_one_letter_code
_entity_poly.pdbx_strand_id
1 'polypeptide(L)'
;PGAKDQLEALMRAAHSIKGGARVIGLDVAVRVAHVMEDCFVAAQKGDVFLGSDQIDILLQIVDILARISQSLNETETDWMGQHREEIDRLIGAISAIIEGQSAIPVSPLEVSPGKEPTPSDMIPSDASQSRPETAVGLPIPQKTGDVPPQQSLTEKDRTVRVTAAKIERLMGQAGEVVVSARWLPAFSEDLLELKRNHMQLLSILDGLQEILVKRGGDSQASELLLQARGKTKECNLNLAERLNQFDIFNSTSAALSDRLYHEVISVRMRPFSDGIQGFPRMVRDLARELGKKVRLDIKGKSTEVDRDILEKLDAPLNHLLRNAVDHGIETPADRLTAGKPETGTLRLEATHRSGMLMITVSDDGKGIDLDQLPQKIVQKGLASSDMVEKMTDLELMDFLFLPGFSTAKNVTEISGRGVGLDVVRNMVHEVGGVVRALSKPGEGLTFHMELPLTLSVVRTFLVEIAGEPYAFPLARIERCLELSRSEIDTVEDRQYFRFDDNNIALVDIHDVLELKAPPRQRDELFVVVVSYRLNFYGLSVDKFLGEYDLVVRPLDPRLGKVPDISSVAVMLDGSPVLIFDVEDLVRSIDNLVTGRRLRKLSSATDKGATKKRKRILVVDDSFTVREMERKLLESKGYEVETAVDGVDGWNAVRADHYDMVVSDVDMPRMNGIEFITNIKQHAELRSLPVIIVSYKDKEEDRLRGLEAGANYYLTKSSFEDDSLTNATVDLIGEA
;
A
#
# COMPACT_ATOMS: atom_id res chain seq x y z
N PRO A 1 22.22 19.07 -30.18
CA PRO A 1 22.69 18.86 -31.58
C PRO A 1 23.32 17.48 -31.89
N GLY A 2 23.85 16.74 -30.90
CA GLY A 2 24.59 15.49 -31.15
C GLY A 2 23.76 14.20 -31.29
N ALA A 3 22.46 14.20 -30.97
CA ALA A 3 21.62 12.99 -30.96
C ALA A 3 20.58 13.03 -32.09
N LYS A 4 21.02 12.88 -33.35
CA LYS A 4 20.14 12.92 -34.54
C LYS A 4 18.97 11.93 -34.47
N ASP A 5 19.23 10.73 -33.95
CA ASP A 5 18.23 9.67 -33.82
C ASP A 5 17.09 10.04 -32.84
N GLN A 6 17.41 10.80 -31.78
CA GLN A 6 16.40 11.26 -30.82
C GLN A 6 15.53 12.37 -31.41
N LEU A 7 16.12 13.31 -32.17
CA LEU A 7 15.36 14.35 -32.88
C LEU A 7 14.43 13.75 -33.93
N GLU A 8 14.88 12.72 -34.66
CA GLU A 8 14.05 12.03 -35.65
C GLU A 8 12.85 11.33 -35.00
N ALA A 9 13.05 10.69 -33.83
CA ALA A 9 11.95 10.09 -33.07
C ALA A 9 10.92 11.14 -32.62
N LEU A 10 11.38 12.31 -32.14
CA LEU A 10 10.51 13.42 -31.73
C LEU A 10 9.72 14.01 -32.90
N MET A 11 10.34 14.14 -34.08
CA MET A 11 9.65 14.56 -35.30
C MET A 11 8.54 13.60 -35.71
N ARG A 12 8.80 12.28 -35.69
CA ARG A 12 7.78 11.27 -36.02
C ARG A 12 6.60 11.33 -35.04
N ALA A 13 6.88 11.54 -33.75
CA ALA A 13 5.85 11.68 -32.73
C ALA A 13 4.98 12.93 -32.99
N ALA A 14 5.59 14.10 -33.22
CA ALA A 14 4.87 15.33 -33.53
C ALA A 14 4.03 15.19 -34.82
N HIS A 15 4.58 14.55 -35.85
CA HIS A 15 3.86 14.27 -37.09
C HIS A 15 2.65 13.34 -36.89
N SER A 16 2.81 12.30 -36.06
CA SER A 16 1.72 11.37 -35.73
C SER A 16 0.61 12.06 -34.94
N ILE A 17 0.95 12.91 -33.97
CA ILE A 17 -0.02 13.72 -33.21
C ILE A 17 -0.76 14.68 -34.15
N LYS A 18 -0.06 15.38 -35.04
CA LYS A 18 -0.66 16.26 -36.07
C LYS A 18 -1.64 15.49 -36.96
N GLY A 19 -1.27 14.29 -37.39
CA GLY A 19 -2.11 13.40 -38.19
C GLY A 19 -3.38 12.97 -37.44
N GLY A 20 -3.23 12.48 -36.20
CA GLY A 20 -4.34 12.06 -35.36
C GLY A 20 -5.31 13.21 -35.02
N ALA A 21 -4.79 14.38 -34.65
CA ALA A 21 -5.58 15.56 -34.35
C ALA A 21 -6.40 16.04 -35.56
N ARG A 22 -5.85 15.93 -36.78
CA ARG A 22 -6.55 16.29 -38.02
C ARG A 22 -7.72 15.35 -38.32
N VAL A 23 -7.58 14.05 -38.01
CA VAL A 23 -8.67 13.08 -38.20
C VAL A 23 -9.85 13.35 -37.27
N ILE A 24 -9.57 13.85 -36.06
CA ILE A 24 -10.58 14.14 -35.03
C ILE A 24 -11.14 15.57 -35.17
N GLY A 25 -10.53 16.43 -36.00
CA GLY A 25 -10.98 17.82 -36.21
C GLY A 25 -10.48 18.82 -35.17
N LEU A 26 -9.41 18.50 -34.42
CA LEU A 26 -8.85 19.35 -33.38
C LEU A 26 -7.81 20.32 -33.95
N ASP A 27 -8.29 21.41 -34.57
CA ASP A 27 -7.44 22.38 -35.28
C ASP A 27 -6.34 23.00 -34.39
N VAL A 28 -6.64 23.23 -33.11
CA VAL A 28 -5.67 23.80 -32.16
C VAL A 28 -4.50 22.83 -31.93
N ALA A 29 -4.80 21.55 -31.70
CA ALA A 29 -3.78 20.52 -31.54
C ALA A 29 -2.96 20.29 -32.83
N VAL A 30 -3.59 20.43 -34.01
CA VAL A 30 -2.89 20.42 -35.30
C VAL A 30 -1.88 21.56 -35.40
N ARG A 31 -2.27 22.79 -35.05
CA ARG A 31 -1.36 23.96 -35.07
C ARG A 31 -0.19 23.76 -34.12
N VAL A 32 -0.46 23.34 -32.90
CA VAL A 32 0.57 23.13 -31.87
C VAL A 32 1.57 22.04 -32.27
N ALA A 33 1.08 20.89 -32.73
CA ALA A 33 1.94 19.79 -33.18
C ALA A 33 2.77 20.15 -34.42
N HIS A 34 2.21 20.99 -35.31
CA HIS A 34 2.93 21.49 -36.49
C HIS A 34 4.15 22.35 -36.11
N VAL A 35 3.97 23.30 -35.18
CA VAL A 35 5.07 24.18 -34.78
C VAL A 35 6.16 23.43 -33.98
N MET A 36 5.78 22.41 -33.20
CA MET A 36 6.75 21.50 -32.58
C MET A 36 7.55 20.71 -33.63
N GLU A 37 6.90 20.18 -34.67
CA GLU A 37 7.55 19.45 -35.76
C GLU A 37 8.57 20.35 -36.49
N ASP A 38 8.18 21.59 -36.83
CA ASP A 38 9.06 22.55 -37.49
C ASP A 38 10.28 22.92 -36.62
N CYS A 39 10.09 23.05 -35.31
CA CYS A 39 11.18 23.28 -34.35
C CYS A 39 12.18 22.12 -34.32
N PHE A 40 11.69 20.88 -34.28
CA PHE A 40 12.56 19.71 -34.32
C PHE A 40 13.30 19.57 -35.65
N VAL A 41 12.65 19.92 -36.78
CA VAL A 41 13.29 19.96 -38.11
C VAL A 41 14.41 21.00 -38.14
N ALA A 42 14.17 22.20 -37.63
CA ALA A 42 15.18 23.27 -37.56
C ALA A 42 16.36 22.87 -36.67
N ALA A 43 16.09 22.23 -35.53
CA ALA A 43 17.13 21.70 -34.64
C ALA A 43 17.94 20.56 -35.28
N GLN A 44 17.32 19.71 -36.11
CA GLN A 44 18.00 18.62 -36.83
C GLN A 44 18.92 19.14 -37.94
N LYS A 45 18.51 20.20 -38.63
CA LYS A 45 19.33 20.89 -39.64
C LYS A 45 20.49 21.69 -39.04
N GLY A 46 20.45 21.93 -37.74
CA GLY A 46 21.45 22.73 -37.02
C GLY A 46 21.15 24.23 -37.06
N ASP A 47 19.98 24.63 -37.55
CA ASP A 47 19.54 26.01 -37.63
C ASP A 47 19.19 26.57 -36.23
N VAL A 48 18.79 25.70 -35.31
CA VAL A 48 18.39 26.04 -33.94
C VAL A 48 19.13 25.16 -32.93
N PHE A 49 19.63 25.78 -31.86
CA PHE A 49 20.17 25.06 -30.70
C PHE A 49 19.12 24.96 -29.59
N LEU A 50 18.70 23.73 -29.25
CA LEU A 50 17.79 23.48 -28.14
C LEU A 50 18.57 23.39 -26.82
N GLY A 51 18.66 24.52 -26.12
CA GLY A 51 19.15 24.61 -24.75
C GLY A 51 18.04 24.35 -23.72
N SER A 52 18.33 24.55 -22.43
CA SER A 52 17.39 24.26 -21.36
C SER A 52 16.07 25.04 -21.49
N ASP A 53 16.15 26.33 -21.81
CA ASP A 53 14.96 27.19 -21.88
C ASP A 53 14.05 26.84 -23.07
N GLN A 54 14.65 26.45 -24.21
CA GLN A 54 13.88 25.99 -25.38
C GLN A 54 13.18 24.65 -25.10
N ILE A 55 13.85 23.75 -24.37
CA ILE A 55 13.27 22.45 -23.99
C ILE A 55 12.08 22.65 -23.04
N ASP A 56 12.13 23.64 -22.14
CA ASP A 56 11.03 23.92 -21.20
C ASP A 56 9.77 24.40 -21.92
N ILE A 57 9.92 25.28 -22.91
CA ILE A 57 8.81 25.72 -23.76
C ILE A 57 8.19 24.54 -24.52
N LEU A 58 9.03 23.65 -25.06
CA LEU A 58 8.56 22.44 -25.75
C LEU A 58 7.80 21.49 -24.80
N LEU A 59 8.22 21.37 -23.53
CA LEU A 59 7.55 20.54 -22.53
C LEU A 59 6.22 21.14 -22.06
N GLN A 60 6.13 22.47 -21.90
CA GLN A 60 4.86 23.15 -21.61
C GLN A 60 3.81 22.86 -22.69
N ILE A 61 4.26 22.71 -23.93
CA ILE A 61 3.38 22.42 -25.06
C ILE A 61 2.91 20.97 -25.06
N VAL A 62 3.77 20.04 -24.65
CA VAL A 62 3.35 18.64 -24.40
C VAL A 62 2.28 18.58 -23.32
N ASP A 63 2.40 19.38 -22.26
CA ASP A 63 1.39 19.44 -21.19
C ASP A 63 0.04 19.94 -21.71
N ILE A 64 0.05 20.97 -22.57
CA ILE A 64 -1.17 21.46 -23.21
C ILE A 64 -1.80 20.39 -24.11
N LEU A 65 -1.00 19.69 -24.92
CA LEU A 65 -1.52 18.59 -25.75
C LEU A 65 -2.14 17.47 -24.89
N ALA A 66 -1.54 17.17 -23.73
CA ALA A 66 -2.08 16.21 -22.78
C ALA A 66 -3.41 16.69 -22.15
N ARG A 67 -3.50 17.97 -21.75
CA ARG A 67 -4.73 18.58 -21.21
C ARG A 67 -5.84 18.65 -22.26
N ILE A 68 -5.51 18.97 -23.52
CA ILE A 68 -6.45 18.89 -24.65
C ILE A 68 -6.99 17.46 -24.76
N SER A 69 -6.13 16.45 -24.69
CA SER A 69 -6.54 15.03 -24.75
C SER A 69 -7.51 14.63 -23.62
N GLN A 70 -7.26 15.12 -22.39
CA GLN A 70 -8.10 14.82 -21.22
C GLN A 70 -9.47 15.54 -21.26
N SER A 71 -9.52 16.76 -21.81
CA SER A 71 -10.75 17.57 -21.89
C SER A 71 -11.71 17.14 -23.00
N LEU A 72 -11.32 16.22 -23.89
CA LEU A 72 -12.21 15.65 -24.93
C LEU A 72 -13.40 14.84 -24.36
N ASN A 73 -13.40 14.55 -23.06
CA ASN A 73 -14.49 13.85 -22.37
C ASN A 73 -15.53 14.80 -21.75
N GLU A 74 -15.26 16.10 -21.69
CA GLU A 74 -16.15 17.12 -21.12
C GLU A 74 -16.58 18.10 -22.22
N THR A 75 -17.81 18.61 -22.14
CA THR A 75 -18.47 19.42 -23.18
C THR A 75 -17.56 20.48 -23.82
N GLU A 76 -17.38 20.34 -25.14
CA GLU A 76 -16.24 20.75 -25.97
C GLU A 76 -16.00 22.26 -26.17
N THR A 77 -16.65 23.16 -25.42
CA THR A 77 -16.77 24.57 -25.83
C THR A 77 -16.24 25.63 -24.86
N ASP A 78 -16.06 25.33 -23.58
CA ASP A 78 -15.67 26.36 -22.60
C ASP A 78 -14.14 26.41 -22.32
N TRP A 79 -13.48 25.24 -22.25
CA TRP A 79 -12.05 25.15 -21.91
C TRP A 79 -11.13 25.75 -22.98
N MET A 80 -11.41 25.48 -24.27
CA MET A 80 -10.60 25.96 -25.39
C MET A 80 -10.69 27.48 -25.58
N GLY A 81 -11.80 28.11 -25.20
CA GLY A 81 -11.96 29.57 -25.22
C GLY A 81 -11.09 30.24 -24.15
N GLN A 82 -11.06 29.67 -22.95
CA GLN A 82 -10.33 30.21 -21.80
C GLN A 82 -8.80 30.09 -21.92
N HIS A 83 -8.30 29.05 -22.61
CA HIS A 83 -6.86 28.79 -22.74
C HIS A 83 -6.25 29.24 -24.07
N ARG A 84 -7.03 29.89 -24.95
CA ARG A 84 -6.59 30.29 -26.29
C ARG A 84 -5.36 31.21 -26.27
N GLU A 85 -5.34 32.19 -25.37
CA GLU A 85 -4.23 33.14 -25.23
C GLU A 85 -2.94 32.51 -24.70
N GLU A 86 -3.03 31.45 -23.90
CA GLU A 86 -1.87 30.69 -23.43
C GLU A 86 -1.27 29.87 -24.58
N ILE A 87 -2.13 29.20 -25.36
CA ILE A 87 -1.74 28.39 -26.51
C ILE A 87 -1.08 29.26 -27.59
N ASP A 88 -1.68 30.40 -27.94
CA ASP A 88 -1.14 31.29 -28.96
C ASP A 88 0.20 31.91 -28.51
N ARG A 89 0.39 32.19 -27.22
CA ARG A 89 1.70 32.62 -26.66
C ARG A 89 2.77 31.55 -26.79
N LEU A 90 2.45 30.29 -26.52
CA LEU A 90 3.39 29.18 -26.62
C LEU A 90 3.75 28.85 -28.07
N ILE A 91 2.78 28.94 -28.99
CA ILE A 91 3.04 28.85 -30.43
C ILE A 91 4.01 29.97 -30.85
N GLY A 92 3.74 31.22 -30.43
CA GLY A 92 4.63 32.36 -30.68
C GLY A 92 6.04 32.16 -30.10
N ALA A 93 6.16 31.58 -28.91
CA ALA A 93 7.43 31.28 -28.28
C ALA A 93 8.25 30.25 -29.07
N ILE A 94 7.65 29.17 -29.59
CA ILE A 94 8.38 28.26 -30.48
C ILE A 94 8.74 28.94 -31.81
N SER A 95 7.82 29.69 -32.43
CA SER A 95 8.13 30.39 -33.68
C SER A 95 9.33 31.34 -33.52
N ALA A 96 9.42 32.04 -32.38
CA ALA A 96 10.59 32.86 -32.03
C ALA A 96 11.88 32.03 -31.85
N ILE A 97 11.79 30.81 -31.31
CA ILE A 97 12.91 29.86 -31.24
C ILE A 97 13.39 29.46 -32.64
N ILE A 98 12.46 29.20 -33.58
CA ILE A 98 12.77 28.84 -34.97
C ILE A 98 13.47 30.01 -35.71
N GLU A 99 13.09 31.24 -35.40
CA GLU A 99 13.67 32.45 -36.00
C GLU A 99 14.99 32.90 -35.34
N GLY A 100 15.48 32.17 -34.33
CA GLY A 100 16.75 32.49 -33.65
C GLY A 100 16.67 33.68 -32.68
N GLN A 101 15.47 34.07 -32.26
CA GLN A 101 15.25 35.13 -31.27
C GLN A 101 15.35 34.58 -29.83
N SER A 102 15.72 35.43 -28.87
CA SER A 102 15.87 35.01 -27.46
C SER A 102 14.51 34.59 -26.88
N ALA A 103 14.44 33.38 -26.33
CA ALA A 103 13.22 32.82 -25.77
C ALA A 103 12.72 33.68 -24.59
N ILE A 104 11.52 34.25 -24.72
CA ILE A 104 10.87 35.00 -23.63
C ILE A 104 10.26 33.98 -22.66
N PRO A 105 10.54 34.03 -21.35
CA PRO A 105 9.94 33.13 -20.38
C PRO A 105 8.42 33.36 -20.31
N VAL A 106 7.63 32.32 -20.57
CA VAL A 106 6.17 32.37 -20.37
C VAL A 106 5.89 32.12 -18.89
N SER A 107 5.57 33.18 -18.14
CA SER A 107 5.06 33.05 -16.76
C SER A 107 3.56 32.73 -16.76
N PRO A 108 3.04 31.93 -15.81
CA PRO A 108 1.61 31.61 -15.73
C PRO A 108 0.76 32.87 -15.44
N LEU A 109 -0.43 32.95 -16.02
CA LEU A 109 -1.44 33.96 -15.66
C LEU A 109 -2.04 33.62 -14.29
N GLU A 110 -1.93 34.53 -13.32
CA GLU A 110 -2.78 34.50 -12.11
C GLU A 110 -4.23 34.81 -12.51
N VAL A 111 -5.14 33.87 -12.26
CA VAL A 111 -6.58 34.05 -12.46
C VAL A 111 -7.14 34.78 -11.25
N SER A 112 -7.58 36.03 -11.44
CA SER A 112 -8.38 36.76 -10.45
C SER A 112 -9.85 36.32 -10.51
N PRO A 113 -10.59 36.16 -9.39
CA PRO A 113 -11.97 35.71 -9.40
C PRO A 113 -12.91 36.81 -9.92
N GLY A 114 -13.63 36.53 -11.01
CA GLY A 114 -14.58 37.43 -11.64
C GLY A 114 -15.92 37.53 -10.90
N LYS A 115 -16.45 38.76 -10.83
CA LYS A 115 -17.81 39.11 -10.42
C LYS A 115 -18.85 38.57 -11.40
N GLU A 116 -19.93 38.00 -10.86
CA GLU A 116 -21.18 37.72 -11.58
C GLU A 116 -21.85 39.02 -12.10
N PRO A 117 -22.56 38.92 -13.24
CA PRO A 117 -23.72 39.76 -13.49
C PRO A 117 -25.00 38.96 -13.72
N THR A 118 -26.06 39.46 -13.07
CA THR A 118 -27.48 39.11 -13.15
C THR A 118 -28.13 39.30 -14.56
N PRO A 119 -29.32 38.71 -14.80
CA PRO A 119 -29.93 38.58 -16.13
C PRO A 119 -31.05 39.61 -16.43
N SER A 120 -31.15 40.04 -17.70
CA SER A 120 -32.32 40.57 -18.43
C SER A 120 -31.83 40.92 -19.84
N ASP A 121 -32.50 40.72 -20.97
CA ASP A 121 -33.92 40.57 -21.26
C ASP A 121 -34.13 39.67 -22.50
N MET A 122 -35.29 39.02 -22.50
CA MET A 122 -35.91 38.32 -23.63
C MET A 122 -36.35 39.30 -24.73
N ILE A 123 -36.44 38.82 -25.97
CA ILE A 123 -37.68 38.75 -26.80
C ILE A 123 -37.37 38.14 -28.19
N PRO A 124 -38.34 37.46 -28.85
CA PRO A 124 -38.10 36.25 -29.64
C PRO A 124 -38.65 36.30 -31.10
N SER A 125 -38.70 35.11 -31.70
CA SER A 125 -39.42 34.67 -32.92
C SER A 125 -38.63 34.78 -34.25
N ASP A 126 -38.74 33.85 -35.21
CA ASP A 126 -39.81 32.89 -35.45
C ASP A 126 -39.39 31.70 -36.33
N ALA A 127 -40.16 30.62 -36.18
CA ALA A 127 -40.45 29.41 -36.97
C ALA A 127 -39.63 29.09 -38.26
N SER A 128 -39.34 27.82 -38.58
CA SER A 128 -40.36 26.81 -38.86
C SER A 128 -39.81 25.37 -39.01
N GLN A 129 -40.47 24.44 -38.32
CA GLN A 129 -40.97 23.09 -38.73
C GLN A 129 -40.21 22.34 -39.84
N SER A 130 -39.77 21.09 -39.66
CA SER A 130 -40.67 19.91 -39.61
C SER A 130 -40.00 18.62 -39.07
N ARG A 131 -40.76 17.93 -38.20
CA ARG A 131 -40.68 16.50 -37.78
C ARG A 131 -41.22 15.55 -38.89
N PRO A 132 -41.34 14.19 -38.76
CA PRO A 132 -41.10 13.26 -37.63
C PRO A 132 -40.29 11.97 -38.00
N GLU A 133 -39.62 11.31 -37.05
CA GLU A 133 -39.96 10.02 -36.36
C GLU A 133 -39.37 8.69 -36.92
N THR A 134 -38.66 8.01 -36.00
CA THR A 134 -38.55 6.56 -35.73
C THR A 134 -38.26 5.56 -36.86
N ALA A 135 -37.21 4.75 -36.67
CA ALA A 135 -37.37 3.39 -36.12
C ALA A 135 -36.01 2.68 -35.94
N VAL A 136 -35.94 1.88 -34.88
CA VAL A 136 -34.86 0.98 -34.48
C VAL A 136 -34.78 -0.21 -35.44
N GLY A 137 -33.56 -0.64 -35.79
CA GLY A 137 -33.32 -1.90 -36.49
C GLY A 137 -31.85 -2.33 -36.48
N LEU A 138 -31.53 -3.37 -35.70
CA LEU A 138 -30.29 -4.15 -35.80
C LEU A 138 -30.17 -4.83 -37.19
N PRO A 139 -28.96 -5.03 -37.72
CA PRO A 139 -28.75 -6.01 -38.79
C PRO A 139 -27.88 -7.20 -38.37
N ILE A 140 -28.32 -8.40 -38.76
CA ILE A 140 -27.49 -9.61 -38.96
C ILE A 140 -27.27 -9.80 -40.49
N PRO A 141 -26.45 -10.75 -40.99
CA PRO A 141 -25.28 -10.47 -41.83
C PRO A 141 -25.44 -10.91 -43.30
N GLN A 142 -24.66 -10.34 -44.23
CA GLN A 142 -24.46 -10.96 -45.55
C GLN A 142 -23.00 -10.92 -45.99
N LYS A 143 -22.54 -12.10 -46.42
CA LYS A 143 -21.27 -12.38 -47.12
C LYS A 143 -21.43 -12.09 -48.60
N THR A 144 -20.40 -11.49 -49.20
CA THR A 144 -19.69 -11.84 -50.46
C THR A 144 -18.73 -10.66 -50.67
N GLY A 145 -17.41 -10.79 -50.67
CA GLY A 145 -16.62 -11.68 -51.50
C GLY A 145 -15.72 -10.79 -52.34
N ASP A 146 -14.53 -10.46 -51.82
CA ASP A 146 -13.42 -10.01 -52.64
C ASP A 146 -12.11 -10.33 -51.92
N VAL A 147 -11.21 -11.00 -52.64
CA VAL A 147 -9.91 -11.49 -52.18
C VAL A 147 -8.86 -10.41 -52.47
N PRO A 148 -8.09 -9.94 -51.48
CA PRO A 148 -6.81 -9.27 -51.74
C PRO A 148 -5.64 -10.25 -51.66
N PRO A 149 -4.49 -9.91 -52.28
CA PRO A 149 -3.43 -10.85 -52.58
C PRO A 149 -2.60 -11.25 -51.37
N GLN A 150 -2.07 -12.47 -51.44
CA GLN A 150 -1.15 -13.07 -50.48
C GLN A 150 0.02 -12.12 -50.16
N GLN A 151 0.05 -11.62 -48.93
CA GLN A 151 1.27 -11.15 -48.28
C GLN A 151 1.59 -12.11 -47.13
N SER A 152 2.83 -12.56 -47.16
CA SER A 152 3.50 -13.46 -46.21
C SER A 152 3.17 -13.15 -44.76
N LEU A 153 2.52 -14.12 -44.09
CA LEU A 153 2.44 -14.19 -42.65
C LEU A 153 3.85 -14.34 -42.08
N THR A 154 4.41 -13.24 -41.57
CA THR A 154 5.36 -13.32 -40.47
C THR A 154 4.53 -13.66 -39.23
N GLU A 155 4.55 -14.93 -38.86
CA GLU A 155 3.84 -15.50 -37.70
C GLU A 155 4.49 -15.11 -36.36
N LYS A 156 4.87 -13.85 -36.20
CA LYS A 156 5.31 -13.30 -34.91
C LYS A 156 4.41 -12.12 -34.55
N ASP A 157 3.71 -12.28 -33.44
CA ASP A 157 2.86 -11.30 -32.75
C ASP A 157 1.50 -10.96 -33.38
N ARG A 158 0.66 -11.99 -33.59
CA ARG A 158 -0.79 -11.76 -33.52
C ARG A 158 -1.15 -11.40 -32.09
N THR A 159 -1.36 -10.10 -31.83
CA THR A 159 -1.81 -9.62 -30.52
C THR A 159 -3.25 -10.06 -30.26
N VAL A 160 -3.43 -10.92 -29.26
CA VAL A 160 -4.76 -11.36 -28.79
C VAL A 160 -5.17 -10.49 -27.62
N ARG A 161 -6.27 -9.75 -27.74
CA ARG A 161 -6.84 -8.99 -26.61
C ARG A 161 -7.47 -9.96 -25.61
N VAL A 162 -6.89 -10.04 -24.42
CA VAL A 162 -7.40 -10.82 -23.29
C VAL A 162 -7.93 -9.85 -22.23
N THR A 163 -9.04 -10.19 -21.58
CA THR A 163 -9.62 -9.39 -20.49
C THR A 163 -8.80 -9.51 -19.21
N ALA A 164 -8.67 -8.44 -18.42
CA ALA A 164 -7.97 -8.45 -17.13
C ALA A 164 -8.43 -9.60 -16.21
N ALA A 165 -9.74 -9.81 -16.08
CA ALA A 165 -10.34 -10.88 -15.28
C ALA A 165 -9.99 -12.33 -15.72
N LYS A 166 -9.45 -12.53 -16.94
CA LYS A 166 -8.93 -13.84 -17.38
C LYS A 166 -7.48 -14.02 -16.96
N ILE A 167 -6.69 -12.96 -17.02
CA ILE A 167 -5.29 -12.96 -16.58
C ILE A 167 -5.22 -13.14 -15.07
N GLU A 168 -6.07 -12.43 -14.30
CA GLU A 168 -6.17 -12.59 -12.84
C GLU A 168 -6.51 -14.03 -12.43
N ARG A 169 -7.45 -14.68 -13.14
CA ARG A 169 -7.78 -16.09 -12.90
C ARG A 169 -6.61 -17.03 -13.20
N LEU A 170 -5.92 -16.81 -14.31
CA LEU A 170 -4.73 -17.59 -14.65
C LEU A 170 -3.61 -17.40 -13.62
N MET A 171 -3.42 -16.17 -13.12
CA MET A 171 -2.44 -15.87 -12.06
C MET A 171 -2.77 -16.60 -10.76
N GLY A 172 -4.03 -16.55 -10.31
CA GLY A 172 -4.45 -17.29 -9.12
C GLY A 172 -4.20 -18.79 -9.26
N GLN A 173 -4.58 -19.38 -10.40
CA GLN A 173 -4.35 -20.80 -10.67
C GLN A 173 -2.87 -21.17 -10.77
N ALA A 174 -2.05 -20.33 -11.41
CA ALA A 174 -0.61 -20.56 -11.51
C ALA A 174 0.07 -20.43 -10.13
N GLY A 175 -0.35 -19.46 -9.32
CA GLY A 175 0.08 -19.33 -7.93
C GLY A 175 -0.30 -20.57 -7.11
N GLU A 176 -1.52 -21.10 -7.26
CA GLU A 176 -1.96 -22.30 -6.54
C GLU A 176 -1.12 -23.52 -6.89
N VAL A 177 -0.74 -23.66 -8.16
CA VAL A 177 0.14 -24.73 -8.63
C VAL A 177 1.55 -24.61 -8.04
N VAL A 178 2.11 -23.40 -7.96
CA VAL A 178 3.41 -23.16 -7.29
C VAL A 178 3.36 -23.48 -5.81
N VAL A 179 2.35 -22.97 -5.10
CA VAL A 179 2.18 -23.25 -3.67
C VAL A 179 1.98 -24.75 -3.42
N SER A 180 1.20 -25.44 -4.27
CA SER A 180 1.01 -26.89 -4.22
C SER A 180 2.30 -27.67 -4.44
N ALA A 181 3.14 -27.24 -5.37
CA ALA A 181 4.42 -27.87 -5.62
C ALA A 181 5.41 -27.67 -4.46
N ARG A 182 5.34 -26.53 -3.75
CA ARG A 182 6.22 -26.20 -2.60
C ARG A 182 5.96 -27.02 -1.35
N TRP A 183 4.85 -27.77 -1.26
CA TRP A 183 4.58 -28.70 -0.13
C TRP A 183 5.26 -30.06 -0.26
N LEU A 184 5.54 -30.50 -1.49
CA LEU A 184 6.12 -31.81 -1.77
C LEU A 184 7.45 -32.07 -1.01
N PRO A 185 8.33 -31.09 -0.74
CA PRO A 185 9.50 -31.29 0.12
C PRO A 185 9.16 -31.75 1.54
N ALA A 186 8.20 -31.12 2.22
CA ALA A 186 7.81 -31.49 3.59
C ALA A 186 7.26 -32.93 3.63
N PHE A 187 6.43 -33.30 2.65
CA PHE A 187 5.98 -34.69 2.53
C PHE A 187 7.12 -35.68 2.25
N SER A 188 8.17 -35.28 1.53
CA SER A 188 9.38 -36.11 1.36
C SER A 188 10.09 -36.34 2.70
N GLU A 189 10.15 -35.32 3.57
CA GLU A 189 10.73 -35.46 4.91
C GLU A 189 9.98 -36.46 5.78
N ASP A 190 8.64 -36.46 5.75
CA ASP A 190 7.81 -37.45 6.44
C ASP A 190 8.09 -38.88 5.95
N LEU A 191 8.27 -39.06 4.63
CA LEU A 191 8.63 -40.36 4.04
C LEU A 191 10.06 -40.79 4.42
N LEU A 192 10.99 -39.84 4.57
CA LEU A 192 12.34 -40.12 5.09
C LEU A 192 12.30 -40.55 6.56
N GLU A 193 11.43 -39.97 7.37
CA GLU A 193 11.20 -40.41 8.74
C GLU A 193 10.67 -41.84 8.79
N LEU A 194 9.67 -42.17 7.95
CA LEU A 194 9.15 -43.53 7.83
C LEU A 194 10.26 -44.53 7.46
N LYS A 195 11.17 -44.14 6.57
CA LYS A 195 12.35 -44.96 6.21
C LYS A 195 13.29 -45.16 7.39
N ARG A 196 13.55 -44.13 8.21
CA ARG A 196 14.36 -44.24 9.43
C ARG A 196 13.72 -45.22 10.41
N ASN A 197 12.40 -45.14 10.61
CA ASN A 197 11.65 -46.05 11.48
C ASN A 197 11.76 -47.51 11.00
N HIS A 198 11.68 -47.77 9.69
CA HIS A 198 11.89 -49.10 9.13
C HIS A 198 13.33 -49.63 9.33
N MET A 199 14.35 -48.76 9.25
CA MET A 199 15.73 -49.16 9.54
C MET A 199 15.93 -49.50 11.02
N GLN A 200 15.33 -48.73 11.93
CA GLN A 200 15.35 -49.04 13.37
C GLN A 200 14.67 -50.38 13.67
N LEU A 201 13.50 -50.64 13.07
CA LEU A 201 12.81 -51.92 13.20
C LEU A 201 13.70 -53.08 12.75
N LEU A 202 14.40 -52.93 11.61
CA LEU A 202 15.34 -53.94 11.13
C LEU A 202 16.47 -54.20 12.13
N SER A 203 17.05 -53.15 12.73
CA SER A 203 18.09 -53.27 13.76
C SER A 203 17.60 -53.98 15.03
N ILE A 204 16.36 -53.70 15.46
CA ILE A 204 15.73 -54.40 16.59
C ILE A 204 15.54 -55.89 16.28
N LEU A 205 15.08 -56.21 15.06
CA LEU A 205 14.91 -57.59 14.62
C LEU A 205 16.25 -58.35 14.52
N ASP A 206 17.32 -57.69 14.07
CA ASP A 206 18.66 -58.28 14.06
C ASP A 206 19.18 -58.56 15.49
N GLY A 207 18.98 -57.63 16.42
CA GLY A 207 19.29 -57.84 17.84
C GLY A 207 18.50 -58.99 18.46
N LEU A 208 17.21 -59.10 18.14
CA LEU A 208 16.35 -60.21 18.59
C LEU A 208 16.82 -61.56 18.02
N GLN A 209 17.30 -61.58 16.77
CA GLN A 209 17.88 -62.78 16.15
C GLN A 209 19.11 -63.27 16.89
N GLU A 210 20.04 -62.36 17.20
CA GLU A 210 21.26 -62.72 17.92
C GLU A 210 20.98 -63.36 19.29
N ILE A 211 19.99 -62.82 20.01
CA ILE A 211 19.58 -63.35 21.33
C ILE A 211 18.97 -64.74 21.19
N LEU A 212 18.08 -64.94 20.19
CA LEU A 212 17.46 -66.23 19.91
C LEU A 212 18.50 -67.31 19.54
N VAL A 213 19.46 -66.97 18.70
CA VAL A 213 20.55 -67.88 18.30
C VAL A 213 21.44 -68.23 19.50
N LYS A 214 21.80 -67.26 20.35
CA LYS A 214 22.66 -67.48 21.53
C LYS A 214 21.99 -68.35 22.60
N ARG A 215 20.66 -68.31 22.74
CA ARG A 215 19.92 -69.04 23.78
C ARG A 215 19.40 -70.42 23.35
N GLY A 216 19.68 -70.87 22.12
CA GLY A 216 19.14 -72.13 21.60
C GLY A 216 17.63 -72.04 21.37
N GLY A 217 17.18 -70.97 20.72
CA GLY A 217 15.77 -70.61 20.57
C GLY A 217 14.91 -71.61 19.79
N ASP A 218 13.60 -71.54 20.04
CA ASP A 218 12.55 -72.29 19.36
C ASP A 218 12.62 -72.10 17.83
N SER A 219 12.59 -73.22 17.09
CA SER A 219 12.64 -73.25 15.62
C SER A 219 11.50 -72.44 15.00
N GLN A 220 10.32 -72.45 15.62
CA GLN A 220 9.16 -71.70 15.12
C GLN A 220 9.33 -70.19 15.31
N ALA A 221 9.90 -69.76 16.44
CA ALA A 221 10.20 -68.37 16.70
C ALA A 221 11.30 -67.83 15.76
N SER A 222 12.32 -68.65 15.47
CA SER A 222 13.39 -68.27 14.53
C SER A 222 12.86 -68.14 13.09
N GLU A 223 11.90 -68.98 12.67
CA GLU A 223 11.30 -68.90 11.34
C GLU A 223 10.43 -67.64 11.19
N LEU A 224 9.56 -67.35 12.16
CA LEU A 224 8.74 -66.13 12.17
C LEU A 224 9.59 -64.86 12.16
N LEU A 225 10.71 -64.85 12.89
CA LEU A 225 11.65 -63.73 12.89
C LEU A 225 12.31 -63.53 11.52
N LEU A 226 12.73 -64.62 10.86
CA LEU A 226 13.32 -64.55 9.52
C LEU A 226 12.31 -63.99 8.51
N GLN A 227 11.04 -64.40 8.60
CA GLN A 227 9.95 -63.86 7.79
C GLN A 227 9.72 -62.37 8.06
N ALA A 228 9.65 -61.95 9.33
CA ALA A 228 9.49 -60.55 9.72
C ALA A 228 10.64 -59.68 9.21
N ARG A 229 11.88 -60.19 9.29
CA ARG A 229 13.07 -59.50 8.77
C ARG A 229 13.04 -59.40 7.24
N GLY A 230 12.70 -60.49 6.57
CA GLY A 230 12.52 -60.52 5.11
C GLY A 230 11.50 -59.48 4.64
N LYS A 231 10.33 -59.44 5.30
CA LYS A 231 9.28 -58.45 5.01
C LYS A 231 9.72 -57.02 5.30
N THR A 232 10.41 -56.76 6.42
CA THR A 232 10.93 -55.42 6.75
C THR A 232 11.94 -54.94 5.70
N LYS A 233 12.82 -55.83 5.22
CA LYS A 233 13.78 -55.52 4.15
C LYS A 233 13.09 -55.22 2.82
N GLU A 234 12.08 -56.00 2.46
CA GLU A 234 11.24 -55.77 1.27
C GLU A 234 10.54 -54.41 1.34
N CYS A 235 9.92 -54.08 2.48
CA CYS A 235 9.29 -52.79 2.73
C CYS A 235 10.29 -51.62 2.60
N ASN A 236 11.51 -51.77 3.11
CA ASN A 236 12.54 -50.73 3.02
C ASN A 236 13.00 -50.51 1.57
N LEU A 237 13.23 -51.59 0.80
CA LEU A 237 13.57 -51.48 -0.63
C LEU A 237 12.47 -50.80 -1.43
N ASN A 238 11.21 -51.21 -1.24
CA ASN A 238 10.06 -50.60 -1.92
C ASN A 238 9.92 -49.13 -1.54
N LEU A 239 10.07 -48.78 -0.25
CA LEU A 239 9.99 -47.39 0.21
C LEU A 239 11.12 -46.54 -0.39
N ALA A 240 12.34 -47.07 -0.47
CA ALA A 240 13.47 -46.37 -1.07
C ALA A 240 13.27 -46.11 -2.58
N GLU A 241 12.70 -47.08 -3.31
CA GLU A 241 12.34 -46.90 -4.72
C GLU A 241 11.25 -45.83 -4.89
N ARG A 242 10.20 -45.86 -4.05
CA ARG A 242 9.12 -44.88 -4.07
C ARG A 242 9.59 -43.47 -3.71
N LEU A 243 10.48 -43.34 -2.74
CA LEU A 243 11.14 -42.07 -2.40
C LEU A 243 11.90 -41.50 -3.59
N ASN A 244 12.72 -42.30 -4.26
CA ASN A 244 13.47 -41.84 -5.43
C ASN A 244 12.55 -41.41 -6.59
N GLN A 245 11.46 -42.16 -6.85
CA GLN A 245 10.45 -41.77 -7.84
C GLN A 245 9.75 -40.47 -7.45
N PHE A 246 9.45 -40.30 -6.16
CA PHE A 246 8.82 -39.10 -5.62
C PHE A 246 9.74 -37.89 -5.71
N ASP A 247 11.03 -38.01 -5.43
CA ASP A 247 12.00 -36.91 -5.54
C ASP A 247 12.16 -36.40 -6.99
N ILE A 248 12.16 -37.32 -7.96
CA ILE A 248 12.14 -36.96 -9.39
C ILE A 248 10.84 -36.24 -9.76
N PHE A 249 9.69 -36.74 -9.28
CA PHE A 249 8.40 -36.09 -9.51
C PHE A 249 8.36 -34.70 -8.87
N ASN A 250 8.82 -34.56 -7.63
CA ASN A 250 8.88 -33.31 -6.88
C ASN A 250 9.71 -32.26 -7.62
N SER A 251 10.96 -32.60 -7.97
CA SER A 251 11.83 -31.67 -8.71
C SER A 251 11.25 -31.26 -10.07
N THR A 252 10.64 -32.20 -10.80
CA THR A 252 10.01 -31.91 -12.10
C THR A 252 8.75 -31.05 -11.96
N SER A 253 7.93 -31.34 -10.95
CA SER A 253 6.67 -30.63 -10.67
C SER A 253 6.95 -29.20 -10.21
N ALA A 254 7.92 -29.00 -9.32
CA ALA A 254 8.40 -27.68 -8.92
C ALA A 254 8.91 -26.87 -10.12
N ALA A 255 9.80 -27.45 -10.94
CA ALA A 255 10.34 -26.75 -12.11
C ALA A 255 9.30 -26.45 -13.20
N LEU A 256 8.25 -27.28 -13.35
CA LEU A 256 7.14 -26.99 -14.25
C LEU A 256 6.23 -25.90 -13.71
N SER A 257 5.94 -25.94 -12.41
CA SER A 257 5.09 -24.96 -11.72
C SER A 257 5.71 -23.57 -11.77
N ASP A 258 7.00 -23.47 -11.46
CA ASP A 258 7.73 -22.19 -11.54
C ASP A 258 7.75 -21.64 -12.97
N ARG A 259 7.96 -22.49 -13.98
CA ARG A 259 7.91 -22.06 -15.39
C ARG A 259 6.52 -21.57 -15.79
N LEU A 260 5.47 -22.31 -15.45
CA LEU A 260 4.09 -21.91 -15.74
C LEU A 260 3.78 -20.56 -15.08
N TYR A 261 4.18 -20.39 -13.83
CA TYR A 261 3.98 -19.17 -13.08
C TYR A 261 4.71 -17.97 -13.69
N HIS A 262 5.98 -18.14 -14.07
CA HIS A 262 6.73 -17.08 -14.76
C HIS A 262 6.12 -16.71 -16.12
N GLU A 263 5.64 -17.67 -16.91
CA GLU A 263 4.96 -17.41 -18.18
C GLU A 263 3.62 -16.69 -17.99
N VAL A 264 2.86 -16.99 -16.94
CA VAL A 264 1.61 -16.28 -16.66
C VAL A 264 1.88 -14.87 -16.15
N ILE A 265 2.92 -14.69 -15.34
CA ILE A 265 3.33 -13.38 -14.85
C ILE A 265 3.80 -12.48 -15.99
N SER A 266 4.60 -13.00 -16.93
CA SER A 266 5.15 -12.20 -18.05
C SER A 266 4.06 -11.52 -18.88
N VAL A 267 2.86 -12.10 -18.97
CA VAL A 267 1.71 -11.50 -19.65
C VAL A 267 1.22 -10.19 -19.01
N ARG A 268 1.42 -10.01 -17.70
CA ARG A 268 1.03 -8.80 -16.96
C ARG A 268 2.17 -7.79 -16.82
N MET A 269 3.40 -8.25 -16.98
CA MET A 269 4.61 -7.47 -16.79
C MET A 269 4.65 -6.26 -17.74
N ARG A 270 5.19 -5.15 -17.23
CA ARG A 270 5.49 -3.97 -18.02
C ARG A 270 6.95 -3.58 -17.87
N PRO A 271 7.58 -2.98 -18.89
CA PRO A 271 8.91 -2.41 -18.74
C PRO A 271 8.93 -1.38 -17.60
N PHE A 272 9.95 -1.42 -16.76
CA PHE A 272 10.17 -0.48 -15.66
C PHE A 272 10.12 0.98 -16.13
N SER A 273 10.53 1.26 -17.37
CA SER A 273 10.44 2.58 -17.99
C SER A 273 9.04 3.19 -17.98
N ASP A 274 7.98 2.38 -17.99
CA ASP A 274 6.60 2.86 -18.08
C ASP A 274 6.17 3.58 -16.80
N GLY A 275 6.66 3.15 -15.63
CA GLY A 275 6.33 3.74 -14.34
C GLY A 275 7.18 4.96 -13.97
N ILE A 276 8.25 5.25 -14.71
CA ILE A 276 9.25 6.27 -14.33
C ILE A 276 9.41 7.38 -15.36
N GLN A 277 8.50 7.49 -16.32
CA GLN A 277 8.59 8.44 -17.44
C GLN A 277 8.67 9.91 -16.96
N GLY A 278 8.03 10.24 -15.84
CA GLY A 278 8.00 11.59 -15.26
C GLY A 278 9.26 12.00 -14.49
N PHE A 279 10.06 11.04 -14.00
CA PHE A 279 11.17 11.32 -13.09
C PHE A 279 12.30 12.17 -13.68
N PRO A 280 12.74 11.99 -14.94
CA PRO A 280 13.77 12.86 -15.53
C PRO A 280 13.38 14.33 -15.53
N ARG A 281 12.11 14.63 -15.80
CA ARG A 281 11.58 16.00 -15.79
C ARG A 281 11.52 16.55 -14.36
N MET A 282 10.93 15.78 -13.45
CA MET A 282 10.82 16.17 -12.04
C MET A 282 12.18 16.48 -11.40
N VAL A 283 13.19 15.62 -11.61
CA VAL A 283 14.55 15.83 -11.09
C VAL A 283 15.19 17.10 -11.69
N ARG A 284 14.99 17.35 -12.98
CA ARG A 284 15.53 18.54 -13.66
C ARG A 284 14.89 19.83 -13.15
N ASP A 285 13.57 19.85 -13.03
CA ASP A 285 12.81 21.03 -12.61
C ASP A 285 13.15 21.37 -11.14
N LEU A 286 13.22 20.35 -10.27
CA LEU A 286 13.63 20.52 -8.86
C LEU A 286 15.10 20.94 -8.72
N ALA A 287 16.01 20.39 -9.53
CA ALA A 287 17.41 20.81 -9.53
C ALA A 287 17.55 22.28 -9.94
N ARG A 288 16.76 22.74 -10.93
CA ARG A 288 16.73 24.15 -11.36
C ARG A 288 16.20 25.07 -10.26
N GLU A 289 15.11 24.68 -9.60
CA GLU A 289 14.51 25.42 -8.48
C GLU A 289 15.49 25.61 -7.32
N LEU A 290 16.25 24.56 -6.98
CA LEU A 290 17.22 24.57 -5.88
C LEU A 290 18.63 25.05 -6.27
N GLY A 291 18.83 25.46 -7.54
CA GLY A 291 20.14 25.92 -8.02
C GLY A 291 21.24 24.85 -8.06
N LYS A 292 20.87 23.58 -8.23
CA LYS A 292 21.77 22.42 -8.26
C LYS A 292 21.96 21.88 -9.67
N LYS A 293 23.10 21.24 -9.93
CA LYS A 293 23.36 20.52 -11.20
C LYS A 293 23.29 19.02 -10.93
N VAL A 294 22.26 18.36 -11.44
CA VAL A 294 22.01 16.92 -11.21
C VAL A 294 21.81 16.20 -12.55
N ARG A 295 22.39 15.00 -12.67
CA ARG A 295 22.15 14.08 -13.77
C ARG A 295 21.52 12.79 -13.25
N LEU A 296 20.35 12.44 -13.78
CA LEU A 296 19.66 11.18 -13.49
C LEU A 296 20.11 10.08 -14.48
N ASP A 297 20.68 9.00 -13.96
CA ASP A 297 21.06 7.78 -14.69
C ASP A 297 20.07 6.66 -14.35
N ILE A 298 19.33 6.18 -15.35
CA ILE A 298 18.34 5.10 -15.17
C ILE A 298 18.82 3.84 -15.87
N LYS A 299 19.07 2.78 -15.09
CA LYS A 299 19.47 1.46 -15.56
C LYS A 299 18.34 0.45 -15.37
N GLY A 300 18.26 -0.54 -16.27
CA GLY A 300 17.20 -1.55 -16.22
C GLY A 300 15.84 -1.05 -16.68
N LYS A 301 15.79 -0.11 -17.63
CA LYS A 301 14.53 0.42 -18.20
C LYS A 301 13.61 -0.67 -18.77
N SER A 302 14.19 -1.72 -19.32
CA SER A 302 13.48 -2.87 -19.90
C SER A 302 13.21 -3.99 -18.89
N THR A 303 13.58 -3.82 -17.62
CA THR A 303 13.29 -4.81 -16.58
C THR A 303 11.77 -4.94 -16.44
N GLU A 304 11.26 -6.16 -16.52
CA GLU A 304 9.84 -6.46 -16.45
C GLU A 304 9.33 -6.35 -15.02
N VAL A 305 8.32 -5.52 -14.75
CA VAL A 305 7.75 -5.30 -13.41
C VAL A 305 6.23 -5.50 -13.45
N ASP A 306 5.68 -6.15 -12.42
CA ASP A 306 4.22 -6.34 -12.32
C ASP A 306 3.55 -4.96 -12.29
N ARG A 307 2.47 -4.83 -13.05
CA ARG A 307 1.77 -3.56 -13.22
C ARG A 307 1.39 -2.91 -11.89
N ASP A 308 0.87 -3.68 -10.93
CA ASP A 308 0.41 -3.12 -9.65
C ASP A 308 1.59 -2.67 -8.79
N ILE A 309 2.68 -3.42 -8.83
CA ILE A 309 3.93 -3.05 -8.17
C ILE A 309 4.46 -1.76 -8.78
N LEU A 310 4.48 -1.65 -10.11
CA LEU A 310 4.94 -0.46 -10.81
C LEU A 310 4.11 0.78 -10.47
N GLU A 311 2.78 0.65 -10.40
CA GLU A 311 1.87 1.72 -9.99
C GLU A 311 2.10 2.16 -8.54
N LYS A 312 2.28 1.20 -7.60
CA LYS A 312 2.55 1.50 -6.19
C LYS A 312 3.95 2.05 -5.91
N LEU A 313 4.92 1.82 -6.80
CA LEU A 313 6.29 2.30 -6.65
C LEU A 313 6.50 3.77 -7.06
N ASP A 314 5.56 4.38 -7.80
CA ASP A 314 5.71 5.76 -8.27
C ASP A 314 5.93 6.73 -7.10
N ALA A 315 5.07 6.67 -6.08
CA ALA A 315 5.15 7.52 -4.90
C ALA A 315 6.46 7.37 -4.09
N PRO A 316 6.88 6.15 -3.66
CA PRO A 316 8.12 6.00 -2.89
C PRO A 316 9.37 6.38 -3.70
N LEU A 317 9.44 6.04 -5.00
CA LEU A 317 10.58 6.43 -5.83
C LEU A 317 10.65 7.94 -6.04
N ASN A 318 9.52 8.59 -6.31
CA ASN A 318 9.45 10.04 -6.41
C ASN A 318 9.97 10.72 -5.13
N HIS A 319 9.55 10.22 -3.97
CA HIS A 319 10.00 10.73 -2.69
C HIS A 319 11.51 10.57 -2.47
N LEU A 320 12.07 9.38 -2.74
CA LEU A 320 13.51 9.14 -2.62
C LEU A 320 14.33 10.03 -3.57
N LEU A 321 13.89 10.19 -4.81
CA LEU A 321 14.56 11.04 -5.80
C LEU A 321 14.50 12.52 -5.38
N ARG A 322 13.36 13.00 -4.89
CA ARG A 322 13.21 14.36 -4.37
C ARG A 322 14.15 14.60 -3.18
N ASN A 323 14.21 13.69 -2.21
CA ASN A 323 15.10 13.80 -1.05
C ASN A 323 16.58 13.82 -1.45
N ALA A 324 16.96 13.02 -2.44
CA ALA A 324 18.31 13.02 -2.97
C ALA A 324 18.67 14.39 -3.59
N VAL A 325 17.75 15.00 -4.36
CA VAL A 325 17.99 16.33 -4.96
C VAL A 325 17.95 17.45 -3.91
N ASP A 326 17.00 17.44 -2.97
CA ASP A 326 16.84 18.51 -1.97
C ASP A 326 17.92 18.46 -0.88
N HIS A 327 18.17 17.30 -0.29
CA HIS A 327 19.04 17.18 0.86
C HIS A 327 20.36 16.46 0.59
N GLY A 328 20.36 15.49 -0.35
CA GLY A 328 21.54 14.67 -0.66
C GLY A 328 22.62 15.44 -1.43
N ILE A 329 22.30 15.86 -2.65
CA ILE A 329 23.22 16.53 -3.58
C ILE A 329 23.51 17.96 -3.10
N GLU A 330 24.78 18.33 -3.03
CA GLU A 330 25.24 19.67 -2.63
C GLU A 330 25.18 20.68 -3.80
N THR A 331 25.37 21.96 -3.52
CA THR A 331 25.46 22.98 -4.59
C THR A 331 26.73 22.80 -5.42
N PRO A 332 26.78 23.28 -6.68
CA PRO A 332 27.97 23.23 -7.52
C PRO A 332 29.26 23.74 -6.82
N ALA A 333 29.14 24.83 -6.05
CA ALA A 333 30.27 25.42 -5.33
C ALA A 333 30.74 24.54 -4.16
N ASP A 334 29.81 23.98 -3.39
CA ASP A 334 30.12 23.10 -2.26
C ASP A 334 30.76 21.80 -2.76
N ARG A 335 30.27 21.24 -3.88
CA ARG A 335 30.83 20.03 -4.50
C ARG A 335 32.27 20.22 -4.94
N LEU A 336 32.58 21.34 -5.61
CA LEU A 336 33.95 21.66 -6.01
C LEU A 336 34.87 21.84 -4.80
N THR A 337 34.36 22.44 -3.72
CA THR A 337 35.12 22.59 -2.45
C THR A 337 35.42 21.23 -1.80
N ALA A 338 34.48 20.28 -1.90
CA ALA A 338 34.64 18.91 -1.44
C ALA A 338 35.46 18.01 -2.41
N GLY A 339 35.98 18.55 -3.51
CA GLY A 339 36.73 17.78 -4.52
C GLY A 339 35.88 16.89 -5.44
N LYS A 340 34.57 17.11 -5.47
CA LYS A 340 33.61 16.36 -6.30
C LYS A 340 33.34 17.06 -7.64
N PRO A 341 32.85 16.33 -8.66
CA PRO A 341 32.37 16.94 -9.90
C PRO A 341 31.23 17.93 -9.64
N GLU A 342 31.20 19.02 -10.41
CA GLU A 342 30.17 20.07 -10.31
C GLU A 342 28.74 19.51 -10.47
N THR A 343 28.56 18.52 -11.34
CA THR A 343 27.28 17.83 -11.56
C THR A 343 27.19 16.59 -10.69
N GLY A 344 26.20 16.55 -9.79
CA GLY A 344 25.84 15.36 -9.02
C GLY A 344 25.19 14.28 -9.87
N THR A 345 25.39 13.02 -9.49
CA THR A 345 24.81 11.85 -10.17
C THR A 345 23.80 11.17 -9.25
N LEU A 346 22.57 11.07 -9.73
CA LEU A 346 21.50 10.29 -9.12
C LEU A 346 21.28 9.06 -10.00
N ARG A 347 21.36 7.86 -9.45
CA ARG A 347 21.19 6.61 -10.20
C ARG A 347 19.99 5.83 -9.66
N LEU A 348 19.11 5.43 -10.58
CA LEU A 348 17.99 4.53 -10.34
C LEU A 348 18.22 3.26 -11.16
N GLU A 349 18.26 2.10 -10.53
CA GLU A 349 18.53 0.81 -11.17
C GLU A 349 17.50 -0.24 -10.76
N ALA A 350 16.90 -0.93 -11.74
CA ALA A 350 15.98 -2.05 -11.51
C ALA A 350 16.52 -3.33 -12.14
N THR A 351 16.63 -4.41 -11.36
CA THR A 351 17.12 -5.72 -11.83
C THR A 351 16.37 -6.87 -11.16
N HIS A 352 16.26 -8.02 -11.84
CA HIS A 352 15.81 -9.25 -11.21
C HIS A 352 17.00 -10.02 -10.61
N ARG A 353 16.90 -10.39 -9.34
CA ARG A 353 17.86 -11.29 -8.67
C ARG A 353 17.11 -12.28 -7.81
N SER A 354 17.43 -13.56 -7.95
CA SER A 354 16.87 -14.64 -7.12
C SER A 354 15.32 -14.69 -7.08
N GLY A 355 14.65 -14.32 -8.18
CA GLY A 355 13.18 -14.28 -8.21
C GLY A 355 12.56 -13.10 -7.48
N MET A 356 13.34 -12.07 -7.16
CA MET A 356 12.90 -10.80 -6.57
C MET A 356 13.27 -9.63 -7.48
N LEU A 357 12.48 -8.57 -7.43
CA LEU A 357 12.78 -7.29 -8.06
C LEU A 357 13.61 -6.44 -7.11
N MET A 358 14.85 -6.17 -7.51
CA MET A 358 15.78 -5.32 -6.79
C MET A 358 15.78 -3.93 -7.41
N ILE A 359 15.35 -2.91 -6.65
CA ILE A 359 15.43 -1.51 -7.05
C ILE A 359 16.44 -0.79 -6.17
N THR A 360 17.41 -0.14 -6.80
CA THR A 360 18.45 0.64 -6.12
C THR A 360 18.34 2.10 -6.50
N VAL A 361 18.24 2.98 -5.50
CA VAL A 361 18.30 4.44 -5.67
C VAL A 361 19.56 4.92 -4.98
N SER A 362 20.48 5.57 -5.69
CA SER A 362 21.76 6.02 -5.14
C SER A 362 22.11 7.43 -5.60
N ASP A 363 22.66 8.23 -4.70
CA ASP A 363 23.22 9.55 -5.00
C ASP A 363 24.70 9.61 -4.61
N ASP A 364 25.45 10.53 -5.24
CA ASP A 364 26.85 10.83 -4.91
C ASP A 364 26.98 12.12 -4.06
N GLY A 365 25.95 12.41 -3.27
CA GLY A 365 25.82 13.58 -2.44
C GLY A 365 26.70 13.53 -1.19
N LYS A 366 26.37 14.36 -0.21
CA LYS A 366 27.15 14.46 1.04
C LYS A 366 27.04 13.23 1.93
N GLY A 367 26.06 12.36 1.68
CA GLY A 367 25.72 11.23 2.54
C GLY A 367 25.20 11.67 3.91
N ILE A 368 25.17 10.75 4.85
CA ILE A 368 24.74 10.97 6.23
C ILE A 368 25.97 10.92 7.11
N ASP A 369 26.09 11.94 7.95
CA ASP A 369 27.14 12.04 8.96
C ASP A 369 26.87 11.02 10.09
N LEU A 370 27.60 9.91 10.03
CA LEU A 370 27.51 8.82 10.99
C LEU A 370 28.01 9.20 12.39
N ASP A 371 28.77 10.29 12.55
CA ASP A 371 29.21 10.75 13.87
C ASP A 371 28.11 11.58 14.55
N GLN A 372 27.33 12.35 13.78
CA GLN A 372 26.21 13.14 14.28
C GLN A 372 24.92 12.34 14.46
N LEU A 373 24.76 11.24 13.73
CA LEU A 373 23.54 10.42 13.78
C LEU A 373 23.29 9.83 15.18
N PRO A 374 24.26 9.17 15.85
CA PRO A 374 24.20 8.78 17.25
C PRO A 374 23.74 9.90 18.19
N GLN A 375 24.37 11.07 18.07
CA GLN A 375 24.09 12.22 18.94
C GLN A 375 22.64 12.70 18.78
N LYS A 376 22.11 12.70 17.55
CA LYS A 376 20.71 13.05 17.27
C LYS A 376 19.72 12.01 17.79
N ILE A 377 20.05 10.72 17.69
CA ILE A 377 19.23 9.63 18.23
C ILE A 377 19.08 9.78 19.75
N VAL A 378 20.20 10.00 20.44
CA VAL A 378 20.23 10.22 21.89
C VAL A 378 19.52 11.52 22.27
N GLN A 379 19.76 12.63 21.54
CA GLN A 379 19.11 13.92 21.80
C GLN A 379 17.58 13.86 21.65
N LYS A 380 17.08 13.07 20.69
CA LYS A 380 15.64 12.83 20.49
C LYS A 380 15.06 11.80 21.45
N GLY A 381 15.88 11.20 22.32
CA GLY A 381 15.45 10.21 23.32
C GLY A 381 15.03 8.86 22.73
N LEU A 382 15.49 8.53 21.53
CA LEU A 382 15.10 7.30 20.82
C LEU A 382 15.91 6.08 21.25
N ALA A 383 17.15 6.29 21.72
CA ALA A 383 17.99 5.26 22.32
C ALA A 383 18.97 5.90 23.33
N SER A 384 19.47 5.10 24.28
CA SER A 384 20.48 5.53 25.24
C SER A 384 21.88 5.58 24.61
N SER A 385 22.78 6.40 25.16
CA SER A 385 24.17 6.49 24.68
C SER A 385 24.86 5.12 24.65
N ASP A 386 24.65 4.31 25.69
CA ASP A 386 25.23 2.97 25.82
C ASP A 386 24.70 1.98 24.78
N MET A 387 23.44 2.14 24.32
CA MET A 387 22.88 1.32 23.24
C MET A 387 23.46 1.74 21.89
N VAL A 388 23.50 3.04 21.62
CA VAL A 388 23.96 3.57 20.34
C VAL A 388 25.44 3.25 20.08
N GLU A 389 26.28 3.20 21.12
CA GLU A 389 27.69 2.79 21.00
C GLU A 389 27.88 1.31 20.60
N LYS A 390 26.89 0.45 20.83
CA LYS A 390 26.93 -0.98 20.48
C LYS A 390 26.31 -1.29 19.12
N MET A 391 25.59 -0.33 18.53
CA MET A 391 24.89 -0.51 17.27
C MET A 391 25.85 -0.48 16.08
N THR A 392 25.51 -1.27 15.07
CA THR A 392 26.17 -1.23 13.76
C THR A 392 25.67 -0.05 12.94
N ASP A 393 26.45 0.38 11.94
CA ASP A 393 26.04 1.43 11.00
C ASP A 393 24.68 1.13 10.34
N LEU A 394 24.37 -0.14 10.10
CA LEU A 394 23.09 -0.59 9.54
C LEU A 394 21.94 -0.30 10.50
N GLU A 395 22.08 -0.68 11.77
CA GLU A 395 21.07 -0.45 12.81
C GLU A 395 20.86 1.06 13.06
N LEU A 396 21.93 1.86 13.00
CA LEU A 396 21.84 3.32 13.08
C LEU A 396 21.07 3.92 11.90
N MET A 397 21.27 3.39 10.70
CA MET A 397 20.54 3.84 9.50
C MET A 397 19.05 3.51 9.56
N ASP A 398 18.64 2.46 10.27
CA ASP A 398 17.23 2.11 10.41
C ASP A 398 16.43 3.20 11.15
N PHE A 399 17.08 4.00 12.00
CA PHE A 399 16.45 5.16 12.65
C PHE A 399 15.98 6.24 11.66
N LEU A 400 16.52 6.26 10.43
CA LEU A 400 16.08 7.19 9.40
C LEU A 400 14.64 6.95 8.96
N PHE A 401 14.17 5.72 9.07
CA PHE A 401 12.81 5.33 8.73
C PHE A 401 11.81 5.54 9.87
N LEU A 402 12.20 6.24 10.94
CA LEU A 402 11.31 6.54 12.04
C LEU A 402 10.49 7.81 11.78
N PRO A 403 9.19 7.83 12.15
CA PRO A 403 8.36 9.01 11.98
C PRO A 403 8.92 10.23 12.69
N GLY A 404 9.00 11.36 11.99
CA GLY A 404 9.53 12.61 12.54
C GLY A 404 11.04 12.59 12.83
N PHE A 405 11.76 11.55 12.41
CA PHE A 405 13.21 11.55 12.37
C PHE A 405 13.69 12.21 11.08
N SER A 406 14.47 13.27 11.23
CA SER A 406 15.16 13.93 10.12
C SER A 406 16.51 14.41 10.61
N THR A 407 17.51 14.28 9.74
CA THR A 407 18.84 14.80 9.99
C THR A 407 18.98 16.27 9.56
N ALA A 408 17.99 16.84 8.88
CA ALA A 408 17.99 18.24 8.44
C ALA A 408 17.79 19.22 9.61
N LYS A 409 18.50 20.35 9.59
CA LYS A 409 18.40 21.39 10.64
C LYS A 409 17.17 22.29 10.49
N ASN A 410 16.64 22.44 9.28
CA ASN A 410 15.45 23.25 8.97
C ASN A 410 14.44 22.40 8.18
N VAL A 411 13.16 22.51 8.52
CA VAL A 411 12.05 21.94 7.74
C VAL A 411 11.79 22.88 6.56
N THR A 412 11.97 22.42 5.32
CA THR A 412 11.68 23.22 4.12
C THR A 412 10.17 23.25 3.85
N GLU A 413 9.61 24.41 3.47
CA GLU A 413 8.18 24.58 3.13
C GLU A 413 7.72 23.68 1.97
N ILE A 414 8.65 23.29 1.09
CA ILE A 414 8.41 22.42 -0.07
C ILE A 414 8.10 20.96 0.34
N SER A 415 8.42 20.58 1.59
CA SER A 415 8.08 19.30 2.23
C SER A 415 6.89 19.41 3.19
N GLY A 416 5.97 20.36 2.94
CA GLY A 416 4.85 20.81 3.77
C GLY A 416 3.77 19.81 4.22
N ARG A 417 4.11 18.52 4.37
CA ARG A 417 3.31 17.53 5.12
C ARG A 417 4.11 16.72 6.15
N GLY A 418 5.42 16.97 6.31
CA GLY A 418 6.23 16.23 7.30
C GLY A 418 6.40 14.74 6.97
N VAL A 419 6.38 14.39 5.69
CA VAL A 419 6.53 13.01 5.18
C VAL A 419 8.01 12.64 5.22
N GLY A 420 8.41 11.78 6.15
CA GLY A 420 9.78 11.29 6.27
C GLY A 420 10.04 10.04 5.42
N LEU A 421 11.23 9.47 5.57
CA LEU A 421 11.57 8.18 4.98
C LEU A 421 10.71 7.03 5.55
N ASP A 422 10.04 7.24 6.69
CA ASP A 422 9.06 6.33 7.29
C ASP A 422 7.93 5.98 6.32
N VAL A 423 7.43 6.96 5.56
CA VAL A 423 6.37 6.74 4.56
C VAL A 423 6.87 5.88 3.40
N VAL A 424 8.13 6.04 2.98
CA VAL A 424 8.73 5.18 1.96
C VAL A 424 8.79 3.73 2.45
N ARG A 425 9.22 3.49 3.69
CA ARG A 425 9.26 2.14 4.27
C ARG A 425 7.87 1.51 4.32
N ASN A 426 6.86 2.26 4.73
CA ASN A 426 5.47 1.77 4.76
C ASN A 426 4.96 1.41 3.36
N MET A 427 5.16 2.29 2.36
CA MET A 427 4.77 2.04 0.97
C MET A 427 5.46 0.80 0.38
N VAL A 428 6.74 0.57 0.71
CA VAL A 428 7.48 -0.62 0.29
C VAL A 428 6.97 -1.88 1.00
N HIS A 429 6.64 -1.79 2.30
CA HIS A 429 6.08 -2.91 3.04
C HIS A 429 4.65 -3.27 2.58
N GLU A 430 3.85 -2.31 2.09
CA GLU A 430 2.52 -2.55 1.51
C GLU A 430 2.54 -3.39 0.22
N VAL A 431 3.67 -3.37 -0.52
CA VAL A 431 3.87 -4.26 -1.67
C VAL A 431 4.56 -5.57 -1.29
N GLY A 432 4.69 -5.85 0.01
CA GLY A 432 5.35 -7.06 0.53
C GLY A 432 6.87 -7.04 0.37
N GLY A 433 7.47 -5.86 0.18
CA GLY A 433 8.90 -5.69 0.05
C GLY A 433 9.60 -5.21 1.32
N VAL A 434 10.92 -5.07 1.23
CA VAL A 434 11.78 -4.54 2.30
C VAL A 434 12.66 -3.44 1.71
N VAL A 435 12.92 -2.37 2.47
CA VAL A 435 13.86 -1.29 2.12
C VAL A 435 14.98 -1.20 3.14
N ARG A 436 16.20 -0.94 2.67
CA ARG A 436 17.40 -0.69 3.50
C ARG A 436 18.14 0.54 2.98
N ALA A 437 18.76 1.29 3.90
CA ALA A 437 19.59 2.45 3.58
C ALA A 437 21.06 2.17 3.93
N LEU A 438 21.96 2.58 3.04
CA LEU A 438 23.40 2.54 3.22
C LEU A 438 23.94 3.93 2.92
N SER A 439 24.72 4.51 3.82
CA SER A 439 25.36 5.79 3.57
C SER A 439 26.83 5.76 3.96
N LYS A 440 27.61 6.54 3.22
CA LYS A 440 28.98 6.86 3.58
C LYS A 440 29.15 8.38 3.53
N PRO A 441 29.66 9.02 4.60
CA PRO A 441 29.93 10.44 4.61
C PRO A 441 30.81 10.84 3.41
N GLY A 442 30.37 11.82 2.64
CA GLY A 442 31.07 12.31 1.47
C GLY A 442 30.96 11.44 0.21
N GLU A 443 30.47 10.20 0.26
CA GLU A 443 30.25 9.35 -0.92
C GLU A 443 28.79 9.27 -1.35
N GLY A 444 27.84 9.57 -0.45
CA GLY A 444 26.42 9.66 -0.74
C GLY A 444 25.55 8.67 0.04
N LEU A 445 24.32 8.47 -0.44
CA LEU A 445 23.32 7.61 0.17
C LEU A 445 22.74 6.64 -0.87
N THR A 446 22.50 5.40 -0.48
CA THR A 446 21.95 4.35 -1.33
C THR A 446 20.82 3.64 -0.62
N PHE A 447 19.66 3.57 -1.27
CA PHE A 447 18.52 2.77 -0.85
C PHE A 447 18.43 1.51 -1.69
N HIS A 448 18.30 0.36 -1.03
CA HIS A 448 18.02 -0.93 -1.66
C HIS A 448 16.61 -1.37 -1.29
N MET A 449 15.78 -1.59 -2.29
CA MET A 449 14.45 -2.16 -2.15
C MET A 449 14.43 -3.56 -2.76
N GLU A 450 13.97 -4.53 -1.97
CA GLU A 450 13.73 -5.91 -2.39
C GLU A 450 12.23 -6.14 -2.41
N LEU A 451 11.69 -6.44 -3.59
CA LEU A 451 10.25 -6.53 -3.83
C LEU A 451 9.92 -7.91 -4.43
N PRO A 452 8.76 -8.49 -4.11
CA PRO A 452 8.32 -9.71 -4.78
C PRO A 452 8.07 -9.42 -6.27
N LEU A 453 8.13 -10.47 -7.11
CA LEU A 453 7.83 -10.32 -8.55
C LEU A 453 6.36 -9.99 -8.82
N THR A 454 5.44 -10.43 -7.96
CA THR A 454 4.00 -10.15 -8.09
C THR A 454 3.35 -10.13 -6.71
N LEU A 455 2.21 -9.44 -6.60
CA LEU A 455 1.39 -9.39 -5.39
C LEU A 455 0.48 -10.62 -5.21
N SER A 456 0.46 -11.53 -6.19
CA SER A 456 -0.43 -12.71 -6.18
C SER A 456 0.01 -13.79 -5.20
N VAL A 457 1.29 -13.84 -4.85
CA VAL A 457 1.85 -14.79 -3.88
C VAL A 457 2.66 -14.00 -2.86
N VAL A 458 2.32 -14.16 -1.58
CA VAL A 458 2.97 -13.47 -0.47
C VAL A 458 3.63 -14.48 0.46
N ARG A 459 4.85 -14.18 0.91
CA ARG A 459 5.54 -14.95 1.95
C ARG A 459 4.95 -14.60 3.30
N THR A 460 4.48 -15.60 4.02
CA THR A 460 3.78 -15.42 5.30
C THR A 460 4.31 -16.36 6.37
N PHE A 461 4.11 -15.97 7.63
CA PHE A 461 4.30 -16.83 8.79
C PHE A 461 2.94 -17.18 9.37
N LEU A 462 2.61 -18.48 9.39
CA LEU A 462 1.33 -18.97 9.85
C LEU A 462 1.38 -19.28 11.34
N VAL A 463 0.31 -18.89 12.02
CA VAL A 463 0.08 -19.15 13.44
C VAL A 463 -1.31 -19.73 13.63
N GLU A 464 -1.49 -20.49 14.70
CA GLU A 464 -2.80 -20.95 15.15
C GLU A 464 -3.35 -19.97 16.18
N ILE A 465 -4.64 -19.61 16.05
CA ILE A 465 -5.38 -18.77 16.99
C ILE A 465 -6.80 -19.34 17.12
N ALA A 466 -7.19 -19.69 18.34
CA ALA A 466 -8.46 -20.35 18.66
C ALA A 466 -8.73 -21.61 17.82
N GLY A 467 -7.68 -22.34 17.44
CA GLY A 467 -7.74 -23.55 16.62
C GLY A 467 -7.85 -23.32 15.11
N GLU A 468 -7.80 -22.06 14.66
CA GLU A 468 -7.85 -21.68 13.24
C GLU A 468 -6.51 -21.06 12.78
N PRO A 469 -6.11 -21.26 11.51
CA PRO A 469 -4.86 -20.72 10.98
C PRO A 469 -5.00 -19.26 10.51
N TYR A 470 -4.05 -18.42 10.93
CA TYR A 470 -3.90 -17.02 10.50
C TYR A 470 -2.48 -16.78 9.99
N ALA A 471 -2.32 -15.79 9.12
CA ALA A 471 -1.04 -15.50 8.47
C ALA A 471 -0.57 -14.06 8.72
N PHE A 472 0.68 -13.90 9.13
CA PHE A 472 1.38 -12.62 9.17
C PHE A 472 2.25 -12.48 7.92
N PRO A 473 2.22 -11.38 7.17
CA PRO A 473 3.21 -11.12 6.13
C PRO A 473 4.62 -11.14 6.72
N LEU A 474 5.52 -11.96 6.18
CA LEU A 474 6.85 -12.17 6.77
C LEU A 474 7.66 -10.87 6.84
N ALA A 475 7.48 -9.96 5.87
CA ALA A 475 8.11 -8.65 5.83
C ALA A 475 7.66 -7.70 6.97
N ARG A 476 6.60 -8.04 7.72
CA ARG A 476 6.06 -7.25 8.84
C ARG A 476 6.41 -7.83 10.22
N ILE A 477 7.15 -8.94 10.27
CA ILE A 477 7.55 -9.61 11.51
C ILE A 477 9.00 -9.27 11.80
N GLU A 478 9.27 -8.77 13.00
CA GLU A 478 10.64 -8.55 13.48
C GLU A 478 11.25 -9.83 14.03
N ARG A 479 10.47 -10.57 14.85
CA ARG A 479 10.91 -11.83 15.46
C ARG A 479 9.75 -12.73 15.87
N CYS A 480 9.98 -14.04 15.87
CA CYS A 480 9.13 -15.02 16.54
C CYS A 480 9.91 -15.61 17.73
N LEU A 481 9.29 -15.60 18.92
CA LEU A 481 9.90 -16.01 20.18
C LEU A 481 9.05 -17.07 20.86
N GLU A 482 9.70 -18.01 21.52
CA GLU A 482 9.10 -18.92 22.49
C GLU A 482 9.57 -18.47 23.88
N LEU A 483 8.66 -17.95 24.69
CA LEU A 483 8.96 -17.38 26.00
C LEU A 483 8.38 -18.24 27.11
N SER A 484 9.15 -18.45 28.18
CA SER A 484 8.61 -19.01 29.41
C SER A 484 7.80 -17.96 30.17
N ARG A 485 6.76 -18.38 30.89
CA ARG A 485 6.02 -17.49 31.81
C ARG A 485 6.90 -16.78 32.84
N SER A 486 8.06 -17.32 33.19
CA SER A 486 9.00 -16.68 34.11
C SER A 486 9.72 -15.47 33.51
N GLU A 487 9.71 -15.32 32.19
CA GLU A 487 10.35 -14.20 31.47
C GLU A 487 9.38 -13.02 31.26
N ILE A 488 8.14 -13.15 31.76
CA ILE A 488 7.11 -12.12 31.65
C ILE A 488 7.00 -11.37 32.98
N ASP A 489 7.28 -10.08 32.91
CA ASP A 489 7.05 -9.14 33.97
C ASP A 489 5.65 -8.54 33.86
N THR A 490 5.02 -8.23 34.99
CA THR A 490 3.71 -7.57 35.01
C THR A 490 3.80 -6.27 35.80
N VAL A 491 3.45 -5.15 35.16
CA VAL A 491 3.48 -3.80 35.73
C VAL A 491 2.18 -3.09 35.37
N GLU A 492 1.48 -2.54 36.37
CA GLU A 492 0.21 -1.80 36.17
C GLU A 492 -0.82 -2.56 35.29
N ASP A 493 -1.03 -3.86 35.58
CA ASP A 493 -1.91 -4.78 34.83
C ASP A 493 -1.52 -5.03 33.36
N ARG A 494 -0.33 -4.61 32.94
CA ARG A 494 0.23 -4.90 31.61
C ARG A 494 1.38 -5.88 31.71
N GLN A 495 1.41 -6.82 30.77
CA GLN A 495 2.47 -7.82 30.68
C GLN A 495 3.56 -7.30 29.75
N TYR A 496 4.81 -7.54 30.12
CA TYR A 496 5.99 -7.13 29.37
C TYR A 496 6.98 -8.29 29.34
N PHE A 497 7.78 -8.35 28.29
CA PHE A 497 8.97 -9.20 28.25
C PHE A 497 10.14 -8.37 27.75
N ARG A 498 11.35 -8.81 28.08
CA ARG A 498 12.57 -8.11 27.68
C ARG A 498 13.10 -8.63 26.36
N PHE A 499 13.31 -7.74 25.40
CA PHE A 499 13.87 -8.04 24.08
C PHE A 499 14.80 -6.91 23.65
N ASP A 500 16.05 -7.25 23.31
CA ASP A 500 17.11 -6.28 22.94
C ASP A 500 17.18 -5.07 23.89
N ASP A 501 17.23 -5.35 25.20
CA ASP A 501 17.26 -4.37 26.30
C ASP A 501 16.04 -3.45 26.42
N ASN A 502 14.99 -3.65 25.61
CA ASN A 502 13.72 -2.95 25.68
C ASN A 502 12.63 -3.81 26.33
N ASN A 503 11.71 -3.16 27.04
CA ASN A 503 10.51 -3.81 27.57
C ASN A 503 9.40 -3.74 26.51
N ILE A 504 9.12 -4.87 25.88
CA ILE A 504 8.07 -4.97 24.87
C ILE A 504 6.76 -5.34 25.55
N ALA A 505 5.69 -4.61 25.22
CA ALA A 505 4.35 -4.92 25.70
C ALA A 505 3.86 -6.24 25.10
N LEU A 506 3.42 -7.16 25.94
CA LEU A 506 2.84 -8.43 25.56
C LEU A 506 1.31 -8.32 25.58
N VAL A 507 0.69 -8.64 24.45
CA VAL A 507 -0.77 -8.58 24.25
C VAL A 507 -1.24 -9.95 23.78
N ASP A 508 -2.35 -10.43 24.32
CA ASP A 508 -2.99 -11.65 23.84
C ASP A 508 -3.73 -11.35 22.53
N ILE A 509 -3.41 -12.06 21.46
CA ILE A 509 -4.06 -11.87 20.16
C ILE A 509 -5.57 -12.12 20.23
N HIS A 510 -6.03 -12.98 21.17
CA HIS A 510 -7.45 -13.25 21.35
C HIS A 510 -8.20 -12.01 21.83
N ASP A 511 -7.58 -11.16 22.64
CA ASP A 511 -8.21 -9.92 23.10
C ASP A 511 -8.31 -8.91 21.95
N VAL A 512 -7.32 -8.88 21.05
CA VAL A 512 -7.34 -8.02 19.85
C VAL A 512 -8.44 -8.43 18.89
N LEU A 513 -8.60 -9.75 18.67
CA LEU A 513 -9.61 -10.29 17.76
C LEU A 513 -10.99 -10.51 18.41
N GLU A 514 -11.15 -10.10 19.67
CA GLU A 514 -12.36 -10.31 20.48
C GLU A 514 -12.80 -11.80 20.56
N LEU A 515 -11.84 -12.73 20.55
CA LEU A 515 -12.05 -14.17 20.60
C LEU A 515 -11.99 -14.71 22.04
N LYS A 516 -12.58 -15.88 22.27
CA LYS A 516 -12.42 -16.60 23.54
C LYS A 516 -11.06 -17.29 23.57
N ALA A 517 -10.18 -16.83 24.47
CA ALA A 517 -8.91 -17.50 24.70
C ALA A 517 -9.11 -18.96 25.17
N PRO A 518 -8.40 -19.93 24.57
CA PRO A 518 -8.41 -21.30 25.06
C PRO A 518 -7.76 -21.40 26.46
N PRO A 519 -8.15 -22.39 27.29
CA PRO A 519 -7.52 -22.59 28.59
C PRO A 519 -6.02 -22.90 28.39
N ARG A 520 -5.15 -21.97 28.79
CA ARG A 520 -3.70 -22.10 28.62
C ARG A 520 -3.17 -23.28 29.45
N GLN A 521 -2.77 -24.36 28.78
CA GLN A 521 -2.22 -25.58 29.40
C GLN A 521 -0.68 -25.63 29.42
N ARG A 522 0.01 -24.71 28.72
CA ARG A 522 1.48 -24.70 28.58
C ARG A 522 2.13 -23.58 29.39
N ASP A 523 3.34 -23.88 29.87
CA ASP A 523 4.23 -22.93 30.55
C ASP A 523 4.99 -22.01 29.58
N GLU A 524 5.01 -22.38 28.29
CA GLU A 524 5.61 -21.62 27.19
C GLU A 524 4.53 -20.87 26.40
N LEU A 525 4.90 -19.68 25.92
CA LEU A 525 4.08 -18.78 25.12
C LEU A 525 4.76 -18.52 23.79
N PHE A 526 3.99 -18.60 22.71
CA PHE A 526 4.43 -18.27 21.37
C PHE A 526 4.15 -16.79 21.12
N VAL A 527 5.18 -16.01 20.84
CA VAL A 527 5.07 -14.55 20.69
C VAL A 527 5.58 -14.11 19.32
N VAL A 528 4.72 -13.44 18.55
CA VAL A 528 5.09 -12.75 17.31
C VAL A 528 5.38 -11.30 17.65
N VAL A 529 6.61 -10.85 17.40
CA VAL A 529 7.03 -9.46 17.60
C VAL A 529 6.82 -8.71 16.30
N VAL A 530 5.94 -7.72 16.35
CA VAL A 530 5.66 -6.79 15.25
C VAL A 530 6.06 -5.38 15.65
N SER A 531 6.46 -4.59 14.66
CA SER A 531 6.80 -3.19 14.84
C SER A 531 5.83 -2.31 14.05
N TYR A 532 5.44 -1.21 14.66
CA TYR A 532 4.86 -0.09 13.94
C TYR A 532 5.47 1.19 14.49
N ARG A 533 6.10 1.97 13.61
CA ARG A 533 6.85 3.19 13.98
C ARG A 533 8.00 2.86 14.95
N LEU A 534 7.89 3.32 16.19
CA LEU A 534 8.88 3.17 17.27
C LEU A 534 8.48 2.12 18.31
N ASN A 535 7.25 1.62 18.21
CA ASN A 535 6.68 0.75 19.22
C ASN A 535 6.75 -0.69 18.74
N PHE A 536 7.30 -1.53 19.60
CA PHE A 536 7.28 -2.97 19.42
C PHE A 536 6.15 -3.54 20.27
N TYR A 537 5.43 -4.50 19.69
CA TYR A 537 4.39 -5.24 20.38
C TYR A 537 4.65 -6.73 20.20
N GLY A 538 4.58 -7.47 21.30
CA GLY A 538 4.56 -8.91 21.29
C GLY A 538 3.11 -9.38 21.29
N LEU A 539 2.74 -10.15 20.28
CA LEU A 539 1.44 -10.80 20.18
C LEU A 539 1.57 -12.25 20.60
N SER A 540 0.95 -12.61 21.73
CA SER A 540 0.85 -13.99 22.16
C SER A 540 -0.16 -14.72 21.29
N VAL A 541 0.26 -15.80 20.64
CA VAL A 541 -0.55 -16.70 19.79
C VAL A 541 -0.58 -18.11 20.38
N ASP A 542 -1.43 -19.01 19.86
CA ASP A 542 -1.55 -20.36 20.42
C ASP A 542 -0.39 -21.27 20.02
N LYS A 543 0.04 -21.19 18.75
CA LYS A 543 1.08 -22.06 18.20
C LYS A 543 1.67 -21.48 16.91
N PHE A 544 2.94 -21.75 16.65
CA PHE A 544 3.53 -21.53 15.33
C PHE A 544 3.27 -22.71 14.40
N LEU A 545 2.84 -22.42 13.18
CA LEU A 545 2.70 -23.42 12.10
C LEU A 545 3.90 -23.39 11.16
N GLY A 546 4.50 -22.22 10.93
CA GLY A 546 5.74 -22.06 10.17
C GLY A 546 5.65 -21.04 9.02
N GLU A 547 6.67 -21.00 8.16
CA GLU A 547 6.66 -20.16 6.96
C GLU A 547 5.94 -20.84 5.80
N TYR A 548 5.03 -20.12 5.14
CA TYR A 548 4.32 -20.59 3.95
C TYR A 548 4.18 -19.48 2.92
N ASP A 549 4.28 -19.87 1.64
CA ASP A 549 3.86 -19.03 0.54
C ASP A 549 2.37 -19.21 0.30
N LEU A 550 1.64 -18.11 0.28
CA LEU A 550 0.19 -18.12 0.15
C LEU A 550 -0.24 -17.35 -1.09
N VAL A 551 -1.20 -17.93 -1.84
CA VAL A 551 -1.84 -17.25 -2.96
C VAL A 551 -2.87 -16.28 -2.41
N VAL A 552 -2.62 -15.00 -2.61
CA VAL A 552 -3.47 -13.93 -2.11
C VAL A 552 -4.66 -13.76 -3.04
N ARG A 553 -5.84 -13.68 -2.43
CA ARG A 553 -7.08 -13.30 -3.08
C ARG A 553 -7.62 -12.03 -2.40
N PRO A 554 -8.06 -11.03 -3.19
CA PRO A 554 -8.70 -9.87 -2.59
C PRO A 554 -9.99 -10.29 -1.88
N LEU A 555 -10.27 -9.64 -0.75
CA LEU A 555 -11.57 -9.76 -0.09
C LEU A 555 -12.68 -9.26 -1.02
N ASP A 556 -13.84 -9.91 -0.98
CA ASP A 556 -14.99 -9.45 -1.76
C ASP A 556 -15.35 -8.01 -1.36
N PRO A 557 -15.43 -7.05 -2.29
CA PRO A 557 -15.69 -5.65 -1.97
C PRO A 557 -16.97 -5.42 -1.15
N ARG A 558 -17.92 -6.36 -1.19
CA ARG A 558 -19.16 -6.32 -0.38
C ARG A 558 -18.92 -6.47 1.13
N LEU A 559 -17.76 -7.02 1.54
CA LEU A 559 -17.38 -7.13 2.94
C LEU A 559 -16.85 -5.82 3.53
N GLY A 560 -16.47 -4.84 2.67
CA GLY A 560 -15.80 -3.62 3.13
C GLY A 560 -14.41 -3.89 3.71
N LYS A 561 -13.89 -2.94 4.50
CA LYS A 561 -12.65 -3.12 5.25
C LYS A 561 -12.96 -3.99 6.48
N VAL A 562 -12.34 -5.17 6.55
CA VAL A 562 -12.37 -6.02 7.74
C VAL A 562 -11.25 -5.53 8.67
N PRO A 563 -11.54 -5.22 9.95
CA PRO A 563 -10.51 -4.80 10.90
C PRO A 563 -9.37 -5.81 10.97
N ASP A 564 -8.14 -5.32 11.05
CA ASP A 564 -6.92 -6.11 11.24
C ASP A 564 -6.60 -7.11 10.11
N ILE A 565 -7.42 -7.23 9.06
CA ILE A 565 -7.24 -8.17 7.96
C ILE A 565 -7.01 -7.45 6.64
N SER A 566 -5.91 -7.80 5.97
CA SER A 566 -5.56 -7.24 4.65
C SER A 566 -6.18 -8.01 3.49
N SER A 567 -6.17 -9.34 3.57
CA SER A 567 -6.53 -10.23 2.46
C SER A 567 -6.82 -11.65 2.92
N VAL A 568 -7.31 -12.49 1.99
CA VAL A 568 -7.55 -13.91 2.24
C VAL A 568 -6.68 -14.75 1.32
N ALA A 569 -6.19 -15.87 1.81
CA ALA A 569 -5.50 -16.89 1.05
C ALA A 569 -6.21 -18.23 1.17
N VAL A 570 -5.82 -19.17 0.31
CA VAL A 570 -6.33 -20.55 0.35
C VAL A 570 -5.16 -21.48 0.63
N MET A 571 -5.28 -22.29 1.68
CA MET A 571 -4.34 -23.36 1.98
C MET A 571 -4.51 -24.55 1.03
N LEU A 572 -3.57 -25.48 1.09
CA LEU A 572 -3.53 -26.66 0.22
C LEU A 572 -4.70 -27.61 0.42
N ASP A 573 -5.25 -27.65 1.63
CA ASP A 573 -6.45 -28.41 1.96
C ASP A 573 -7.75 -27.68 1.50
N GLY A 574 -7.61 -26.51 0.88
CA GLY A 574 -8.71 -25.69 0.40
C GLY A 574 -9.33 -24.80 1.48
N SER A 575 -8.84 -24.84 2.72
CA SER A 575 -9.33 -23.96 3.78
C SER A 575 -8.84 -22.52 3.59
N PRO A 576 -9.66 -21.51 3.91
CA PRO A 576 -9.25 -20.11 3.84
C PRO A 576 -8.35 -19.74 5.03
N VAL A 577 -7.34 -18.92 4.77
CA VAL A 577 -6.49 -18.30 5.80
C VAL A 577 -6.58 -16.79 5.66
N LEU A 578 -6.78 -16.10 6.78
CA LEU A 578 -6.80 -14.64 6.83
C LEU A 578 -5.38 -14.11 7.02
N ILE A 579 -5.00 -13.13 6.21
CA ILE A 579 -3.70 -12.47 6.29
C ILE A 579 -3.88 -11.14 7.04
N PHE A 580 -3.16 -10.97 8.16
CA PHE A 580 -3.24 -9.77 8.98
C PHE A 580 -2.74 -8.53 8.24
N ASP A 581 -3.48 -7.43 8.39
CA ASP A 581 -2.96 -6.08 8.24
C ASP A 581 -2.28 -5.70 9.56
N VAL A 582 -0.96 -5.85 9.61
CA VAL A 582 -0.17 -5.61 10.83
C VAL A 582 -0.25 -4.15 11.28
N GLU A 583 -0.46 -3.20 10.36
CA GLU A 583 -0.60 -1.79 10.77
C GLU A 583 -1.95 -1.54 11.45
N ASP A 584 -3.03 -2.08 10.91
CA ASP A 584 -4.35 -1.99 11.52
C ASP A 584 -4.36 -2.73 12.87
N LEU A 585 -3.73 -3.91 12.92
CA LEU A 585 -3.59 -4.70 14.14
C LEU A 585 -2.84 -3.93 15.25
N VAL A 586 -1.74 -3.25 14.93
CA VAL A 586 -1.03 -2.44 15.92
C VAL A 586 -1.86 -1.24 16.38
N ARG A 587 -2.67 -0.63 15.51
CA ARG A 587 -3.62 0.42 15.93
C ARG A 587 -4.70 -0.12 16.86
N SER A 588 -5.20 -1.32 16.60
CA SER A 588 -6.15 -2.03 17.48
C SER A 588 -5.51 -2.33 18.84
N ILE A 589 -4.23 -2.76 18.85
CA ILE A 589 -3.45 -2.92 20.08
C ILE A 589 -3.29 -1.58 20.82
N ASP A 590 -2.93 -0.50 20.13
CA ASP A 590 -2.80 0.82 20.76
C ASP A 590 -4.11 1.26 21.40
N ASN A 591 -5.26 1.04 20.75
CA ASN A 591 -6.57 1.32 21.33
C ASN A 591 -6.85 0.45 22.57
N LEU A 592 -6.42 -0.81 22.57
CA LEU A 592 -6.55 -1.74 23.69
C LEU A 592 -5.61 -1.41 24.86
N VAL A 593 -4.38 -0.97 24.57
CA VAL A 593 -3.38 -0.62 25.57
C VAL A 593 -3.72 0.74 26.17
N THR A 594 -4.10 1.73 25.35
CA THR A 594 -4.38 3.10 25.79
C THR A 594 -5.81 3.27 26.33
N GLY A 595 -6.75 2.43 25.89
CA GLY A 595 -8.14 2.38 26.36
C GLY A 595 -8.36 1.34 27.47
N ARG A 596 -9.21 1.69 28.45
CA ARG A 596 -9.59 0.87 29.63
C ARG A 596 -10.42 -0.40 29.28
N ARG A 597 -9.98 -1.25 28.35
CA ARG A 597 -10.65 -2.53 28.01
C ARG A 597 -9.84 -3.79 28.36
N LEU A 598 -8.86 -3.69 29.26
CA LEU A 598 -8.27 -4.89 29.89
C LEU A 598 -9.31 -5.57 30.78
N ARG A 599 -9.86 -6.67 30.25
CA ARG A 599 -10.72 -7.59 30.99
C ARG A 599 -9.88 -8.23 32.09
N LYS A 600 -10.11 -7.80 33.34
CA LYS A 600 -9.46 -8.27 34.57
C LYS A 600 -9.12 -9.77 34.54
N LEU A 601 -7.83 -10.08 34.46
CA LEU A 601 -7.26 -11.38 34.79
C LEU A 601 -7.18 -11.54 36.31
N SER A 602 -8.31 -11.49 37.03
CA SER A 602 -8.42 -12.01 38.41
C SER A 602 -9.84 -11.89 39.01
N SER A 603 -10.15 -12.91 39.81
CA SER A 603 -11.39 -13.16 40.57
C SER A 603 -12.60 -13.62 39.74
N ALA A 604 -12.70 -14.95 39.65
CA ALA A 604 -13.99 -15.59 39.91
C ALA A 604 -14.60 -15.01 41.20
N THR A 605 -15.93 -14.87 41.19
CA THR A 605 -16.82 -14.36 42.26
C THR A 605 -16.82 -12.85 42.47
N ASP A 606 -17.66 -12.13 41.71
CA ASP A 606 -18.66 -11.29 42.36
C ASP A 606 -19.91 -11.08 41.48
N LYS A 607 -21.05 -11.60 41.94
CA LYS A 607 -22.38 -11.26 41.42
C LYS A 607 -22.85 -10.03 42.18
N GLY A 608 -22.48 -8.85 41.70
CA GLY A 608 -23.01 -7.57 42.19
C GLY A 608 -23.62 -6.79 41.03
N ALA A 609 -24.94 -6.60 41.04
CA ALA A 609 -25.67 -5.84 40.05
C ALA A 609 -25.17 -4.38 39.98
N THR A 610 -24.39 -4.06 38.95
CA THR A 610 -24.06 -2.67 38.61
C THR A 610 -25.18 -2.10 37.73
N LYS A 611 -25.71 -0.92 38.10
CA LYS A 611 -26.62 -0.14 37.25
C LYS A 611 -26.01 -0.03 35.84
N LYS A 612 -26.76 -0.41 34.81
CA LYS A 612 -26.36 -0.19 33.41
C LYS A 612 -26.19 1.31 33.20
N ARG A 613 -24.98 1.73 32.82
CA ARG A 613 -24.69 3.10 32.42
C ARG A 613 -25.30 3.35 31.05
N LYS A 614 -25.85 4.54 30.84
CA LYS A 614 -26.42 4.91 29.54
C LYS A 614 -25.32 5.14 28.49
N ARG A 615 -25.58 4.69 27.26
CA ARG A 615 -24.64 4.74 26.12
C ARG A 615 -24.95 5.93 25.22
N ILE A 616 -23.93 6.72 24.87
CA ILE A 616 -24.02 7.87 23.96
C ILE A 616 -23.08 7.65 22.78
N LEU A 617 -23.54 7.92 21.56
CA LEU A 617 -22.69 7.94 20.36
C LEU A 617 -22.32 9.38 20.01
N VAL A 618 -21.04 9.68 19.83
CA VAL A 618 -20.54 11.00 19.40
C VAL A 618 -19.97 10.89 17.99
N VAL A 619 -20.51 11.68 17.06
CA VAL A 619 -20.17 11.64 15.62
C VAL A 619 -19.60 12.99 15.20
N ASP A 620 -18.30 13.05 14.97
CA ASP A 620 -17.60 14.29 14.62
C ASP A 620 -16.36 13.95 13.78
N ASP A 621 -16.08 14.72 12.73
CA ASP A 621 -14.95 14.51 11.82
C ASP A 621 -13.63 15.06 12.37
N SER A 622 -13.73 15.98 13.34
CA SER A 622 -12.59 16.55 14.05
C SER A 622 -12.22 15.70 15.25
N PHE A 623 -11.08 15.02 15.16
CA PHE A 623 -10.53 14.21 16.26
C PHE A 623 -10.50 14.97 17.59
N THR A 624 -10.07 16.23 17.59
CA THR A 624 -9.93 17.04 18.81
C THR A 624 -11.29 17.35 19.47
N VAL A 625 -12.32 17.65 18.68
CA VAL A 625 -13.67 17.94 19.20
C VAL A 625 -14.31 16.67 19.72
N ARG A 626 -14.26 15.61 18.92
CA ARG A 626 -14.79 14.30 19.29
C ARG A 626 -14.20 13.77 20.61
N GLU A 627 -12.90 13.93 20.79
CA GLU A 627 -12.18 13.52 22.00
C GLU A 627 -12.57 14.36 23.22
N MET A 628 -12.80 15.67 23.01
CA MET A 628 -13.27 16.58 24.05
C MET A 628 -14.70 16.22 24.49
N GLU A 629 -15.62 16.05 23.55
CA GLU A 629 -17.01 15.67 23.81
C GLU A 629 -17.09 14.32 24.51
N ARG A 630 -16.28 13.34 24.08
CA ARG A 630 -16.17 12.03 24.74
C ARG A 630 -15.74 12.19 26.20
N LYS A 631 -14.64 12.90 26.45
CA LYS A 631 -14.13 13.13 27.82
C LYS A 631 -15.14 13.87 28.70
N LEU A 632 -15.84 14.86 28.15
CA LEU A 632 -16.85 15.62 28.88
C LEU A 632 -18.00 14.72 29.34
N LEU A 633 -18.56 13.92 28.43
CA LEU A 633 -19.68 13.02 28.72
C LEU A 633 -19.25 11.84 29.62
N GLU A 634 -18.08 11.25 29.39
CA GLU A 634 -17.52 10.19 30.26
C GLU A 634 -17.26 10.68 31.68
N SER A 635 -16.83 11.95 31.86
CA SER A 635 -16.62 12.54 33.18
C SER A 635 -17.90 12.61 34.02
N LYS A 636 -19.07 12.60 33.35
CA LYS A 636 -20.40 12.62 33.97
C LYS A 636 -21.00 11.22 34.15
N GLY A 637 -20.25 10.17 33.80
CA GLY A 637 -20.58 8.77 34.09
C GLY A 637 -21.23 7.99 32.95
N TYR A 638 -21.47 8.61 31.79
CA TYR A 638 -22.00 7.94 30.60
C TYR A 638 -20.95 7.04 29.95
N GLU A 639 -21.41 6.00 29.26
CA GLU A 639 -20.57 5.19 28.37
C GLU A 639 -20.62 5.83 26.97
N VAL A 640 -19.49 6.19 26.38
CA VAL A 640 -19.46 7.00 25.15
C VAL A 640 -18.67 6.30 24.07
N GLU A 641 -19.30 6.11 22.91
CA GLU A 641 -18.69 5.58 21.70
C GLU A 641 -18.54 6.70 20.66
N THR A 642 -17.55 6.61 19.77
CA THR A 642 -17.24 7.69 18.83
C THR A 642 -17.18 7.19 17.40
N ALA A 643 -17.75 7.95 16.46
CA ALA A 643 -17.70 7.69 15.02
C ALA A 643 -17.00 8.84 14.26
N VAL A 644 -16.38 8.55 13.11
CA VAL A 644 -15.60 9.54 12.33
C VAL A 644 -16.43 10.42 11.39
N ASP A 645 -17.63 9.97 11.01
CA ASP A 645 -18.56 10.75 10.18
C ASP A 645 -19.97 10.13 10.20
N GLY A 646 -20.90 10.74 9.47
CA GLY A 646 -22.30 10.29 9.41
C GLY A 646 -22.49 8.87 8.87
N VAL A 647 -21.59 8.36 8.02
CA VAL A 647 -21.68 6.98 7.49
C VAL A 647 -21.29 5.98 8.58
N ASP A 648 -20.19 6.26 9.27
CA ASP A 648 -19.72 5.47 10.41
C ASP A 648 -20.75 5.49 11.55
N GLY A 649 -21.28 6.68 11.88
CA GLY A 649 -22.34 6.86 12.86
C GLY A 649 -23.63 6.10 12.48
N TRP A 650 -23.98 6.06 11.19
CA TRP A 650 -25.14 5.31 10.70
C TRP A 650 -24.98 3.80 10.84
N ASN A 651 -23.78 3.28 10.61
CA ASN A 651 -23.50 1.86 10.82
C ASN A 651 -23.51 1.52 12.31
N ALA A 652 -22.96 2.39 13.16
CA ALA A 652 -22.92 2.21 14.61
C ALA A 652 -24.35 2.12 15.21
N VAL A 653 -25.23 3.08 14.94
CA VAL A 653 -26.61 3.08 15.48
C VAL A 653 -27.49 1.91 15.00
N ARG A 654 -27.07 1.23 13.92
CA ARG A 654 -27.75 0.03 13.40
C ARG A 654 -27.18 -1.27 13.96
N ALA A 655 -25.90 -1.27 14.33
CA ALA A 655 -25.22 -2.43 14.91
C ALA A 655 -25.53 -2.56 16.41
N ASP A 656 -25.65 -1.43 17.10
CA ASP A 656 -25.70 -1.36 18.56
C ASP A 656 -26.81 -0.44 19.09
N HIS A 657 -27.17 -0.60 20.37
CA HIS A 657 -28.14 0.25 21.04
C HIS A 657 -27.48 1.43 21.77
N TYR A 658 -28.02 2.63 21.53
CA TYR A 658 -27.63 3.88 22.18
C TYR A 658 -28.84 4.57 22.79
N ASP A 659 -28.60 5.31 23.89
CA ASP A 659 -29.60 6.14 24.56
C ASP A 659 -29.64 7.55 23.96
N MET A 660 -28.56 8.03 23.34
CA MET A 660 -28.49 9.35 22.68
C MET A 660 -27.38 9.41 21.62
N VAL A 661 -27.52 10.31 20.66
CA VAL A 661 -26.47 10.66 19.68
C VAL A 661 -26.11 12.14 19.78
N VAL A 662 -24.83 12.46 19.66
CA VAL A 662 -24.28 13.80 19.45
C VAL A 662 -23.64 13.83 18.07
N SER A 663 -23.98 14.78 17.21
CA SER A 663 -23.46 14.84 15.84
C SER A 663 -23.03 16.25 15.44
N ASP A 664 -21.88 16.38 14.78
CA ASP A 664 -21.55 17.60 14.03
C ASP A 664 -22.44 17.72 12.79
N VAL A 665 -22.62 18.95 12.29
CA VAL A 665 -23.33 19.26 11.04
C VAL A 665 -22.42 19.04 9.83
N ASP A 666 -21.22 19.64 9.86
CA ASP A 666 -20.32 19.73 8.72
C ASP A 666 -19.35 18.53 8.71
N MET A 667 -19.80 17.38 8.17
CA MET A 667 -18.98 16.15 8.09
C MET A 667 -18.81 15.64 6.65
N PRO A 668 -17.67 15.02 6.29
CA PRO A 668 -17.43 14.44 4.98
C PRO A 668 -18.28 13.18 4.74
N ARG A 669 -18.50 12.84 3.45
CA ARG A 669 -19.31 11.69 2.96
C ARG A 669 -20.80 11.76 3.26
N MET A 670 -21.20 11.95 4.51
CA MET A 670 -22.57 12.15 4.96
C MET A 670 -22.59 13.21 6.06
N ASN A 671 -23.31 14.31 5.83
CA ASN A 671 -23.41 15.40 6.79
C ASN A 671 -24.36 15.03 7.96
N GLY A 672 -24.27 15.78 9.06
CA GLY A 672 -25.07 15.51 10.26
C GLY A 672 -26.58 15.58 10.05
N ILE A 673 -27.03 16.46 9.15
CA ILE A 673 -28.47 16.64 8.87
C ILE A 673 -29.02 15.42 8.11
N GLU A 674 -28.29 14.91 7.12
CA GLU A 674 -28.61 13.67 6.40
C GLU A 674 -28.60 12.46 7.34
N PHE A 675 -27.58 12.37 8.20
CA PHE A 675 -27.48 11.31 9.20
C PHE A 675 -28.69 11.30 10.14
N ILE A 676 -29.09 12.45 10.69
CA ILE A 676 -30.25 12.56 11.57
C ILE A 676 -31.54 12.23 10.83
N THR A 677 -31.68 12.70 9.58
CA THR A 677 -32.84 12.38 8.75
C THR A 677 -32.99 10.86 8.58
N ASN A 678 -31.87 10.14 8.37
CA ASN A 678 -31.87 8.68 8.27
C ASN A 678 -32.30 8.01 9.59
N ILE A 679 -31.80 8.48 10.74
CA ILE A 679 -32.23 8.01 12.07
C ILE A 679 -33.74 8.18 12.25
N LYS A 680 -34.28 9.35 11.91
CA LYS A 680 -35.69 9.68 12.15
C LYS A 680 -36.65 9.01 11.16
N GLN A 681 -36.18 8.60 9.99
CA GLN A 681 -36.97 7.80 9.04
C GLN A 681 -36.96 6.30 9.37
N HIS A 682 -36.02 5.82 10.19
CA HIS A 682 -35.94 4.40 10.57
C HIS A 682 -36.95 4.04 11.66
N ALA A 683 -37.72 2.97 11.43
CA ALA A 683 -38.85 2.59 12.29
C ALA A 683 -38.45 2.36 13.77
N GLU A 684 -37.26 1.80 14.01
CA GLU A 684 -36.78 1.46 15.36
C GLU A 684 -35.93 2.56 16.01
N LEU A 685 -35.36 3.48 15.22
CA LEU A 685 -34.42 4.51 15.72
C LEU A 685 -35.06 5.90 15.81
N ARG A 686 -36.29 6.08 15.33
CA ARG A 686 -36.96 7.40 15.29
C ARG A 686 -37.09 8.07 16.66
N SER A 687 -37.18 7.28 17.72
CA SER A 687 -37.25 7.79 19.11
C SER A 687 -35.89 8.14 19.71
N LEU A 688 -34.77 7.79 19.06
CA LEU A 688 -33.41 8.06 19.55
C LEU A 688 -33.19 9.57 19.65
N PRO A 689 -32.91 10.12 20.84
CA PRO A 689 -32.61 11.54 21.01
C PRO A 689 -31.30 11.93 20.31
N VAL A 690 -31.28 13.06 19.62
CA VAL A 690 -30.08 13.56 18.91
C VAL A 690 -29.79 15.02 19.26
N ILE A 691 -28.54 15.31 19.60
CA ILE A 691 -28.01 16.66 19.79
C ILE A 691 -27.11 17.00 18.60
N ILE A 692 -27.33 18.17 17.99
CA ILE A 692 -26.41 18.73 16.99
C ILE A 692 -25.44 19.68 17.67
N VAL A 693 -24.15 19.62 17.28
CA VAL A 693 -23.14 20.57 17.74
C VAL A 693 -22.42 21.19 16.53
N SER A 694 -22.46 22.51 16.34
CA SER A 694 -21.88 23.17 15.15
C SER A 694 -20.98 24.37 15.46
N TYR A 695 -19.99 24.64 14.59
CA TYR A 695 -19.11 25.82 14.66
C TYR A 695 -19.79 27.14 14.23
N LYS A 696 -20.91 27.07 13.49
CA LYS A 696 -21.55 28.25 12.90
C LYS A 696 -22.91 28.50 13.57
N ASP A 697 -23.09 29.69 14.14
CA ASP A 697 -24.41 30.15 14.61
C ASP A 697 -25.20 30.77 13.44
N LYS A 698 -25.45 29.97 12.39
CA LYS A 698 -26.33 30.37 11.29
C LYS A 698 -27.74 29.91 11.60
N GLU A 699 -28.69 30.84 11.68
CA GLU A 699 -30.12 30.54 11.94
C GLU A 699 -30.68 29.49 10.96
N GLU A 700 -30.20 29.47 9.71
CA GLU A 700 -30.62 28.52 8.68
C GLU A 700 -30.23 27.07 8.99
N ASP A 701 -29.00 26.82 9.45
CA ASP A 701 -28.53 25.46 9.79
C ASP A 701 -29.19 24.95 11.07
N ARG A 702 -29.50 25.85 12.01
CA ARG A 702 -30.26 25.54 13.23
C ARG A 702 -31.70 25.12 12.91
N LEU A 703 -32.38 25.86 12.03
CA LEU A 703 -33.74 25.51 11.59
C LEU A 703 -33.75 24.16 10.88
N ARG A 704 -32.82 23.92 9.95
CA ARG A 704 -32.71 22.65 9.21
C ARG A 704 -32.40 21.47 10.12
N GLY A 705 -31.53 21.63 11.11
CA GLY A 705 -31.21 20.59 12.08
C GLY A 705 -32.40 20.17 12.95
N LEU A 706 -33.21 21.15 13.39
CA LEU A 706 -34.43 20.88 14.15
C LEU A 706 -35.55 20.28 13.28
N GLU A 707 -35.70 20.72 12.03
CA GLU A 707 -36.63 20.13 11.07
C GLU A 707 -36.28 18.68 10.70
N ALA A 708 -34.99 18.35 10.64
CA ALA A 708 -34.51 16.97 10.46
C ALA A 708 -34.82 16.07 11.68
N GLY A 709 -35.19 16.67 12.82
CA GLY A 709 -35.66 15.99 14.02
C GLY A 709 -34.65 15.95 15.17
N ALA A 710 -33.59 16.79 15.14
CA ALA A 710 -32.72 16.96 16.30
C ALA A 710 -33.49 17.51 17.50
N ASN A 711 -33.13 17.04 18.70
CA ASN A 711 -33.75 17.45 19.96
C ASN A 711 -33.11 18.71 20.53
N TYR A 712 -31.80 18.90 20.32
CA TYR A 712 -31.06 20.11 20.69
C TYR A 712 -30.12 20.52 19.58
N TYR A 713 -29.84 21.82 19.50
CA TYR A 713 -28.81 22.40 18.65
C TYR A 713 -27.93 23.30 19.52
N LEU A 714 -26.64 23.00 19.56
CA LEU A 714 -25.64 23.68 20.38
C LEU A 714 -24.51 24.23 19.49
N THR A 715 -23.95 25.37 19.88
CA THR A 715 -22.74 25.90 19.22
C THR A 715 -21.49 25.34 19.89
N LYS A 716 -20.44 25.03 19.14
CA LYS A 716 -19.15 24.53 19.69
C LYS A 716 -18.43 25.55 20.59
N SER A 717 -18.89 26.79 20.65
CA SER A 717 -18.46 27.78 21.65
C SER A 717 -19.10 27.59 23.04
N SER A 718 -20.11 26.72 23.18
CA SER A 718 -20.87 26.50 24.42
C SER A 718 -20.31 25.39 25.33
N PHE A 719 -19.13 24.84 25.01
CA PHE A 719 -18.47 23.82 25.85
C PHE A 719 -17.89 24.38 27.16
N GLU A 720 -17.74 25.71 27.29
CA GLU A 720 -17.31 26.36 28.53
C GLU A 720 -18.42 26.47 29.58
N ASP A 721 -19.70 26.31 29.18
CA ASP A 721 -20.88 26.59 30.03
C ASP A 721 -21.71 25.33 30.41
N ASP A 722 -21.11 24.13 30.45
CA ASP A 722 -21.79 22.85 30.79
C ASP A 722 -23.04 22.53 29.92
N SER A 723 -23.25 23.24 28.81
CA SER A 723 -24.50 23.21 28.03
C SER A 723 -24.78 21.86 27.39
N LEU A 724 -23.75 21.19 26.85
CA LEU A 724 -23.88 19.83 26.31
C LEU A 724 -24.26 18.82 27.41
N THR A 725 -23.68 18.97 28.60
CA THR A 725 -24.00 18.10 29.75
C THR A 725 -25.45 18.29 30.19
N ASN A 726 -25.91 19.55 30.31
CA ASN A 726 -27.28 19.85 30.71
C ASN A 726 -28.30 19.33 29.70
N ALA A 727 -28.06 19.55 28.39
CA ALA A 727 -28.90 19.01 27.33
C ALA A 727 -28.94 17.46 27.35
N THR A 728 -27.81 16.81 27.69
CA THR A 728 -27.75 15.35 27.86
C THR A 728 -28.61 14.89 29.03
N VAL A 729 -28.48 15.54 30.19
CA VAL A 729 -29.29 15.21 31.39
C VAL A 729 -30.78 15.45 31.13
N ASP A 730 -31.16 16.49 30.38
CA ASP A 730 -32.55 16.75 30.03
C ASP A 730 -33.14 15.67 29.11
N LEU A 731 -32.37 15.15 28.16
CA LEU A 731 -32.85 14.15 27.19
C LEU A 731 -32.89 12.74 27.75
N ILE A 732 -31.83 12.33 28.45
CA ILE A 732 -31.67 10.94 28.88
C ILE A 732 -31.58 10.78 30.39
N GLY A 733 -31.48 11.85 31.19
CA GLY A 733 -31.29 11.81 32.65
C GLY A 733 -29.87 11.42 33.06
N GLU A 734 -29.51 11.64 34.34
CA GLU A 734 -28.18 11.28 34.89
C GLU A 734 -27.79 9.82 34.63
N ALA A 735 -26.49 9.57 34.54
CA ALA A 735 -25.85 8.34 34.07
C ALA A 735 -26.24 7.04 34.81
#